data_AF-A0A318J7R0-F1
#
_entry.id   AF-A0A318J7R0-F1
#
_cell.length_a   1.000
_cell.length_b   1.000
_cell.length_c   1.000
_cell.angle_alpha   90.00
_cell.angle_beta   90.00
_cell.angle_gamma   90.00
#
_symmetry.space_group_name_H-M   'P 1'
#
loop_
_entity.id
_entity.type
_entity.pdbx_description
1 polymer ?
#
loop_
_entity_poly.entity_id
_entity_poly.type
_entity_poly.pdbx_seq_one_letter_code
_entity_poly.pdbx_strand_id
1 'polypeptide(L)'
;MPTQTIPFNGSELALDARPDRLDLRDRIYTPRVRNLPTAYPDADFVKNCLAKYIKANMILNQGKDGACTGFGLAAVINYLFWIRDSSNKESSPRMIYHLAQLYDEWAGEDYVGSSCRGALKGWHKHGVCSRELWPYTVDKHDKVPDFEAPKPGWEKDALSRALGVYYRIDKASITDMQAAIVEIGAIYVSCKLHQGWGEVTPPRASNLSRLDQLPVVNFSEIKAGGHAFALLGYTDQGFVVQNSWGREWGLQGLAILTYDDWLVNGSDAWTVSLGVPVRQVDAVNRTRAEKQLAAPANIPAAAAFKASGSALIPSGASASGKPGQPALNMDQAYSLTVVMGNDGGLIQRLLEVANAAATVEKVLLQAPQEWFKQHGTDKVLKLALYAHGGLNSEDDSLKRIAAMAPYFLANGIYPVFITWKTGLSETLGDILEDKLKDYLPAALLSGGWWQQLKNAAVDVMDRTVESMAASLGGKAQWTQMKQNAELAIEDDDPPRGLLAIADRLKELNKALGKGKLEIHLVGHSAGSIVHGHLLNLLAARKLSVSTCSLYAPACSLEFAESTYRPAIENEILARENFHIHLLSDARERDDNVAGIYRKSLLYLVARAFETRHKTPLLGMAASLDAAYFIGKKTQDGHWNEATIATLKSWNKFYWGTDLPSDFAENGEGLTAEQKTNLHIINDTHINNGKELIRVAHGSFDNDLAVISQTLARILGLESADALQVPVENLDY
;
A
#
# COMPACT_ATOMS: atom_id res chain seq x y z
N MET A 1 20.79 -7.69 -9.36
CA MET A 1 22.06 -8.44 -9.44
C MET A 1 21.72 -9.92 -9.25
N PRO A 2 22.32 -10.84 -10.03
CA PRO A 2 22.08 -12.26 -9.86
C PRO A 2 22.56 -12.74 -8.48
N THR A 3 21.81 -13.65 -7.86
CA THR A 3 22.19 -14.35 -6.62
C THR A 3 23.54 -15.04 -6.82
N GLN A 4 24.47 -14.81 -5.90
CA GLN A 4 25.77 -15.46 -5.89
C GLN A 4 25.75 -16.65 -4.94
N THR A 5 26.62 -17.63 -5.17
CA THR A 5 26.71 -18.82 -4.32
C THR A 5 28.12 -19.04 -3.79
N ILE A 6 28.22 -19.79 -2.69
CA ILE A 6 29.49 -20.29 -2.16
C ILE A 6 29.39 -21.80 -1.91
N PRO A 7 30.42 -22.59 -2.26
CA PRO A 7 30.44 -24.01 -1.96
C PRO A 7 30.61 -24.25 -0.45
N PHE A 8 29.73 -25.05 0.12
CA PHE A 8 29.77 -25.49 1.52
C PHE A 8 29.15 -26.89 1.67
N ASN A 9 29.85 -27.80 2.37
CA ASN A 9 29.42 -29.17 2.64
C ASN A 9 28.90 -29.96 1.39
N GLY A 10 29.56 -29.77 0.24
CA GLY A 10 29.18 -30.44 -1.01
C GLY A 10 27.94 -29.85 -1.70
N SER A 11 27.54 -28.64 -1.31
CA SER A 11 26.40 -27.91 -1.87
C SER A 11 26.74 -26.44 -2.16
N GLU A 12 25.93 -25.78 -2.99
CA GLU A 12 26.02 -24.33 -3.25
C GLU A 12 25.01 -23.60 -2.35
N LEU A 13 25.48 -22.64 -1.55
CA LEU A 13 24.69 -21.84 -0.63
C LEU A 13 24.48 -20.42 -1.19
N ALA A 14 23.24 -19.94 -1.24
CA ALA A 14 22.89 -18.63 -1.79
C ALA A 14 23.25 -17.46 -0.86
N LEU A 15 23.81 -16.39 -1.44
CA LEU A 15 24.29 -15.19 -0.77
C LEU A 15 23.59 -13.95 -1.34
N ASP A 16 22.58 -13.47 -0.60
CA ASP A 16 21.63 -12.47 -1.09
C ASP A 16 21.50 -11.22 -0.19
N ALA A 17 22.43 -11.01 0.78
CA ALA A 17 22.48 -9.76 1.52
C ALA A 17 23.07 -8.64 0.67
N ARG A 18 22.47 -7.45 0.75
CA ARG A 18 22.90 -6.26 0.03
C ARG A 18 23.39 -5.16 0.97
N PRO A 19 24.43 -4.40 0.57
CA PRO A 19 24.84 -3.21 1.30
C PRO A 19 23.69 -2.20 1.38
N ASP A 20 23.49 -1.59 2.54
CA ASP A 20 22.53 -0.52 2.72
C ASP A 20 22.94 0.71 1.86
N ARG A 21 21.97 1.36 1.21
CA ARG A 21 22.21 2.65 0.56
C ARG A 21 22.39 3.75 1.58
N LEU A 22 22.94 4.90 1.17
CA LEU A 22 23.03 6.04 2.07
C LEU A 22 21.63 6.59 2.40
N ASP A 23 21.26 6.60 3.68
CA ASP A 23 20.08 7.31 4.20
C ASP A 23 20.54 8.28 5.30
N LEU A 24 20.38 9.57 5.07
CA LEU A 24 20.83 10.63 5.99
C LEU A 24 20.03 10.65 7.31
N ARG A 25 18.93 9.89 7.41
CA ARG A 25 18.10 9.79 8.62
C ARG A 25 18.55 8.68 9.56
N ASP A 26 19.50 7.86 9.14
CA ASP A 26 20.08 6.83 10.01
C ASP A 26 20.72 7.47 11.23
N ARG A 27 20.30 7.02 12.42
CA ARG A 27 20.89 7.50 13.67
C ARG A 27 22.28 6.89 13.82
N ILE A 28 23.30 7.72 13.97
CA ILE A 28 24.68 7.25 14.15
C ILE A 28 24.92 6.89 15.61
N TYR A 29 25.48 5.70 15.85
CA TYR A 29 25.89 5.25 17.16
C TYR A 29 27.10 6.06 17.62
N THR A 30 27.11 6.49 18.88
CA THR A 30 28.25 7.17 19.50
C THR A 30 28.57 6.47 20.81
N PRO A 31 29.73 5.82 20.93
CA PRO A 31 30.07 5.00 22.10
C PRO A 31 30.28 5.84 23.35
N ARG A 32 30.03 5.26 24.53
CA ARG A 32 30.40 5.90 25.80
C ARG A 32 31.89 5.82 26.03
N VAL A 33 32.48 6.89 26.56
CA VAL A 33 33.89 6.91 26.94
C VAL A 33 34.10 5.98 28.14
N ARG A 34 34.67 4.79 27.91
CA ARG A 34 35.07 3.82 28.94
C ARG A 34 36.17 2.89 28.41
N ASN A 35 36.90 2.26 29.33
CA ASN A 35 37.85 1.20 28.97
C ASN A 35 37.08 -0.08 28.59
N LEU A 36 37.42 -0.64 27.43
CA LEU A 36 36.88 -1.91 26.97
C LEU A 36 37.77 -3.07 27.47
N PRO A 37 37.20 -4.25 27.77
CA PRO A 37 38.00 -5.44 28.08
C PRO A 37 38.77 -5.89 26.83
N THR A 38 39.87 -6.63 27.02
CA THR A 38 40.70 -7.16 25.92
C THR A 38 40.00 -8.23 25.09
N ALA A 39 38.99 -8.89 25.67
CA ALA A 39 38.08 -9.79 24.99
C ALA A 39 36.68 -9.71 25.63
N TYR A 40 35.65 -9.98 24.84
CA TYR A 40 34.26 -10.06 25.29
C TYR A 40 33.50 -11.12 24.49
N PRO A 41 32.59 -11.90 25.11
CA PRO A 41 32.36 -11.99 26.55
C PRO A 41 33.53 -12.70 27.28
N ASP A 42 33.58 -12.59 28.61
CA ASP A 42 34.61 -13.26 29.40
C ASP A 42 34.47 -14.79 29.42
N ALA A 43 35.53 -15.48 29.87
CA ALA A 43 35.57 -16.95 29.85
C ALA A 43 34.49 -17.61 30.71
N ASP A 44 34.08 -16.98 31.82
CA ASP A 44 33.03 -17.51 32.69
C ASP A 44 31.66 -17.43 32.01
N PHE A 45 31.38 -16.33 31.33
CA PHE A 45 30.18 -16.18 30.51
C PHE A 45 30.19 -17.17 29.34
N VAL A 46 31.32 -17.36 28.65
CA VAL A 46 31.42 -18.34 27.55
C VAL A 46 31.07 -19.75 28.06
N LYS A 47 31.67 -20.16 29.18
CA LYS A 47 31.49 -21.49 29.76
C LYS A 47 30.08 -21.72 30.30
N ASN A 48 29.49 -20.73 30.97
CA ASN A 48 28.26 -20.92 31.74
C ASN A 48 26.99 -20.44 31.02
N CYS A 49 27.12 -19.49 30.09
CA CYS A 49 26.00 -18.86 29.39
C CYS A 49 26.01 -19.17 27.88
N LEU A 50 27.09 -18.86 27.16
CA LEU A 50 27.15 -19.07 25.71
C LEU A 50 27.06 -20.56 25.34
N ALA A 51 27.73 -21.43 26.11
CA ALA A 51 27.59 -22.87 25.92
C ALA A 51 26.15 -23.38 26.12
N LYS A 52 25.35 -22.75 26.99
CA LYS A 52 23.92 -23.08 27.17
C LYS A 52 23.07 -22.57 26.02
N TYR A 53 23.35 -21.36 25.54
CA TYR A 53 22.72 -20.78 24.35
C TYR A 53 22.88 -21.69 23.11
N ILE A 54 24.10 -22.21 22.89
CA ILE A 54 24.37 -23.18 21.81
C ILE A 54 23.59 -24.49 22.02
N LYS A 55 23.53 -25.00 23.26
CA LYS A 55 22.76 -26.21 23.60
C LYS A 55 21.25 -26.03 23.47
N ALA A 56 20.76 -24.80 23.63
CA ALA A 56 19.36 -24.42 23.40
C ALA A 56 19.01 -24.28 21.90
N ASN A 57 19.91 -24.68 21.00
CA ASN A 57 19.73 -24.71 19.55
C ASN A 57 19.51 -23.33 18.91
N MET A 58 20.11 -22.28 19.51
CA MET A 58 20.01 -20.90 19.00
C MET A 58 21.02 -20.56 17.89
N ILE A 59 21.79 -21.56 17.43
CA ILE A 59 22.61 -21.50 16.23
C ILE A 59 21.75 -21.96 15.06
N LEU A 60 21.39 -21.03 14.20
CA LEU A 60 20.38 -21.23 13.17
C LEU A 60 20.98 -21.85 11.90
N ASN A 61 20.12 -22.46 11.07
CA ASN A 61 20.48 -22.97 9.75
C ASN A 61 19.49 -22.43 8.70
N GLN A 62 20.00 -21.68 7.72
CA GLN A 62 19.21 -21.11 6.61
C GLN A 62 18.98 -22.10 5.45
N GLY A 63 19.65 -23.26 5.45
CA GLY A 63 19.63 -24.17 4.30
C GLY A 63 20.28 -23.53 3.08
N LYS A 64 19.74 -23.79 1.89
CA LYS A 64 20.27 -23.26 0.61
C LYS A 64 19.70 -21.90 0.20
N ASP A 65 18.71 -21.39 0.93
CA ASP A 65 18.02 -20.14 0.60
C ASP A 65 18.80 -18.91 1.04
N GLY A 66 18.63 -17.80 0.32
CA GLY A 66 19.33 -16.52 0.50
C GLY A 66 18.87 -15.70 1.70
N ALA A 67 18.26 -16.32 2.72
CA ALA A 67 17.58 -15.64 3.82
C ALA A 67 18.51 -15.05 4.91
N CYS A 68 19.80 -14.88 4.61
CA CYS A 68 20.83 -14.51 5.59
C CYS A 68 20.54 -13.23 6.39
N THR A 69 19.87 -12.22 5.81
CA THR A 69 19.45 -11.01 6.55
C THR A 69 18.44 -11.32 7.65
N GLY A 70 17.48 -12.20 7.38
CA GLY A 70 16.53 -12.68 8.38
C GLY A 70 17.21 -13.50 9.48
N PHE A 71 18.13 -14.38 9.09
CA PHE A 71 18.85 -15.24 10.02
C PHE A 71 19.89 -14.51 10.87
N GLY A 72 20.66 -13.59 10.28
CA GLY A 72 21.64 -12.77 10.98
C GLY A 72 20.99 -11.87 12.02
N LEU A 73 19.86 -11.24 11.69
CA LEU A 73 19.11 -10.46 12.66
C LEU A 73 18.41 -11.37 13.70
N ALA A 74 17.85 -12.51 13.30
CA ALA A 74 17.30 -13.48 14.26
C ALA A 74 18.34 -13.93 15.30
N ALA A 75 19.60 -14.13 14.89
CA ALA A 75 20.70 -14.46 15.80
C ALA A 75 20.93 -13.36 16.85
N VAL A 76 20.97 -12.08 16.43
CA VAL A 76 21.08 -10.96 17.36
C VAL A 76 19.88 -10.91 18.31
N ILE A 77 18.66 -11.03 17.79
CA ILE A 77 17.44 -11.00 18.61
C ILE A 77 17.47 -12.15 19.63
N ASN A 78 17.69 -13.38 19.19
CA ASN A 78 17.71 -14.55 20.05
C ASN A 78 18.77 -14.41 21.15
N TYR A 79 19.97 -13.92 20.81
CA TYR A 79 21.04 -13.72 21.78
C TYR A 79 20.69 -12.65 22.83
N LEU A 80 20.17 -11.48 22.41
CA LEU A 80 19.81 -10.41 23.33
C LEU A 80 18.64 -10.78 24.24
N PHE A 81 17.62 -11.45 23.70
CA PHE A 81 16.51 -11.94 24.52
C PHE A 81 16.95 -13.07 25.44
N TRP A 82 17.87 -13.94 25.02
CA TRP A 82 18.43 -15.00 25.87
C TRP A 82 19.21 -14.45 27.06
N ILE A 83 20.03 -13.42 26.85
CA ILE A 83 20.74 -12.73 27.94
C ILE A 83 19.75 -12.15 28.94
N ARG A 84 18.63 -11.58 28.45
CA ARG A 84 17.59 -10.99 29.30
C ARG A 84 16.75 -12.05 30.02
N ASP A 85 16.42 -13.14 29.34
CA ASP A 85 15.58 -14.24 29.80
C ASP A 85 15.87 -15.51 28.98
N SER A 86 16.54 -16.48 29.61
CA SER A 86 16.89 -17.76 28.98
C SER A 86 15.69 -18.68 28.71
N SER A 87 14.47 -18.30 29.07
CA SER A 87 13.25 -19.02 28.68
C SER A 87 12.63 -18.53 27.37
N ASN A 88 13.21 -17.49 26.76
CA ASN A 88 12.71 -16.91 25.53
C ASN A 88 12.68 -17.92 24.37
N LYS A 89 11.61 -17.86 23.57
CA LYS A 89 11.45 -18.69 22.37
C LYS A 89 12.31 -18.17 21.22
N GLU A 90 12.75 -19.09 20.36
CA GLU A 90 13.41 -18.76 19.10
C GLU A 90 12.52 -17.85 18.22
N SER A 91 13.07 -16.72 17.77
CA SER A 91 12.41 -15.78 16.87
C SER A 91 12.35 -16.33 15.45
N SER A 92 11.31 -16.01 14.70
CA SER A 92 11.14 -16.48 13.32
C SER A 92 12.09 -15.74 12.35
N PRO A 93 13.11 -16.42 11.78
CA PRO A 93 13.92 -15.81 10.72
C PRO A 93 13.11 -15.61 9.42
N ARG A 94 12.07 -16.44 9.19
CA ARG A 94 11.16 -16.30 8.04
C ARG A 94 10.45 -14.95 8.07
N MET A 95 9.84 -14.61 9.21
CA MET A 95 9.13 -13.34 9.37
C MET A 95 10.09 -12.17 9.12
N ILE A 96 11.29 -12.22 9.70
CA ILE A 96 12.26 -11.13 9.53
C ILE A 96 12.67 -10.98 8.07
N TYR A 97 12.98 -12.09 7.38
CA TYR A 97 13.37 -12.06 5.98
C TYR A 97 12.24 -11.54 5.07
N HIS A 98 11.02 -12.04 5.27
CA HIS A 98 9.85 -11.60 4.51
C HIS A 98 9.58 -10.09 4.69
N LEU A 99 9.67 -9.60 5.93
CA LEU A 99 9.56 -8.17 6.22
C LEU A 99 10.75 -7.37 5.69
N ALA A 100 11.96 -7.95 5.65
CA ALA A 100 13.13 -7.30 5.09
C ALA A 100 12.92 -7.00 3.61
N GLN A 101 12.34 -7.94 2.86
CA GLN A 101 11.98 -7.74 1.45
C GLN A 101 10.89 -6.67 1.29
N LEU A 102 9.87 -6.69 2.15
CA LEU A 102 8.76 -5.72 2.09
C LEU A 102 9.19 -4.28 2.39
N TYR A 103 10.14 -4.09 3.30
CA TYR A 103 10.65 -2.77 3.70
C TYR A 103 11.98 -2.39 3.06
N ASP A 104 12.47 -3.21 2.13
CA ASP A 104 13.62 -2.84 1.31
C ASP A 104 13.23 -1.67 0.39
N GLU A 105 14.24 -0.93 -0.05
CA GLU A 105 14.05 0.40 -0.64
C GLU A 105 13.36 0.40 -2.03
N TRP A 106 13.08 -0.79 -2.58
CA TRP A 106 12.50 -0.98 -3.91
C TRP A 106 11.30 -1.95 -3.86
N ALA A 107 10.22 -1.59 -3.18
CA ALA A 107 8.99 -2.39 -3.27
C ALA A 107 8.50 -2.48 -4.74
N GLY A 108 8.66 -3.63 -5.39
CA GLY A 108 8.10 -3.90 -6.73
C GLY A 108 9.09 -3.96 -7.91
N GLU A 109 10.41 -3.87 -7.71
CA GLU A 109 11.37 -4.16 -8.78
C GLU A 109 11.80 -5.64 -8.77
N ASP A 110 12.05 -6.23 -9.94
CA ASP A 110 12.51 -7.62 -10.11
C ASP A 110 13.93 -7.81 -9.57
N TYR A 111 14.07 -8.02 -8.26
CA TYR A 111 15.36 -8.30 -7.64
C TYR A 111 15.30 -9.27 -6.46
N VAL A 112 16.31 -10.14 -6.41
CA VAL A 112 16.47 -11.17 -5.36
C VAL A 112 17.36 -10.65 -4.22
N GLY A 113 16.93 -10.87 -2.97
CA GLY A 113 17.67 -10.53 -1.74
C GLY A 113 17.04 -9.42 -0.88
N SER A 114 17.75 -9.00 0.17
CA SER A 114 17.32 -7.90 1.06
C SER A 114 18.48 -7.22 1.78
N SER A 115 18.19 -6.11 2.47
CA SER A 115 19.17 -5.28 3.18
C SER A 115 19.08 -5.41 4.71
N CYS A 116 20.16 -5.05 5.42
CA CYS A 116 20.17 -5.01 6.89
C CYS A 116 19.16 -3.99 7.41
N ARG A 117 19.09 -2.81 6.78
CA ARG A 117 18.12 -1.76 7.10
C ARG A 117 16.69 -2.24 6.88
N GLY A 118 16.40 -2.97 5.79
CA GLY A 118 15.08 -3.55 5.54
C GLY A 118 14.61 -4.45 6.69
N ALA A 119 15.49 -5.36 7.14
CA ALA A 119 15.21 -6.25 8.26
C ALA A 119 14.94 -5.49 9.57
N LEU A 120 15.75 -4.45 9.87
CA LEU A 120 15.57 -3.60 11.05
C LEU A 120 14.28 -2.77 10.98
N LYS A 121 13.92 -2.22 9.82
CA LYS A 121 12.65 -1.52 9.61
C LYS A 121 11.46 -2.44 9.85
N GLY A 122 11.55 -3.69 9.35
CA GLY A 122 10.56 -4.73 9.61
C GLY A 122 10.39 -5.01 11.09
N TRP A 123 11.49 -5.27 11.80
CA TRP A 123 11.46 -5.54 13.23
C TRP A 123 10.97 -4.33 14.06
N HIS A 124 11.37 -3.11 13.68
CA HIS A 124 10.91 -1.87 14.33
C HIS A 124 9.40 -1.69 14.24
N LYS A 125 8.81 -1.91 13.07
CA LYS A 125 7.38 -1.69 12.84
C LYS A 125 6.50 -2.79 13.42
N HIS A 126 6.98 -4.03 13.45
CA HIS A 126 6.15 -5.20 13.71
C HIS A 126 6.49 -6.01 14.95
N GLY A 127 7.71 -5.86 15.48
CA GLY A 127 8.30 -6.90 16.32
C GLY A 127 8.64 -8.15 15.50
N VAL A 128 8.85 -9.28 16.17
CA VAL A 128 9.10 -10.57 15.50
C VAL A 128 8.44 -11.69 16.28
N CYS A 129 7.65 -12.54 15.63
CA CYS A 129 7.00 -13.68 16.29
C CYS A 129 7.97 -14.84 16.55
N SER A 130 7.53 -15.81 17.35
CA SER A 130 8.25 -17.07 17.52
C SER A 130 8.25 -17.91 16.24
N ARG A 131 9.32 -18.68 16.03
CA ARG A 131 9.46 -19.61 14.89
C ARG A 131 8.31 -20.60 14.78
N GLU A 132 7.67 -20.97 15.89
CA GLU A 132 6.53 -21.88 15.91
C GLU A 132 5.31 -21.30 15.16
N LEU A 133 5.12 -19.99 15.22
CA LEU A 133 4.00 -19.27 14.59
C LEU A 133 4.31 -18.91 13.15
N TRP A 134 5.58 -18.68 12.79
CA TRP A 134 5.97 -18.50 11.40
C TRP A 134 7.19 -19.37 11.08
N PRO A 135 6.97 -20.62 10.63
CA PRO A 135 8.03 -21.59 10.47
C PRO A 135 8.97 -21.24 9.31
N TYR A 136 10.17 -21.78 9.43
CA TYR A 136 11.14 -21.87 8.34
C TYR A 136 11.53 -23.33 8.22
N THR A 137 10.90 -24.03 7.27
CA THR A 137 11.07 -25.47 7.11
C THR A 137 12.17 -25.75 6.11
N VAL A 138 13.21 -26.46 6.57
CA VAL A 138 14.29 -26.96 5.72
C VAL A 138 14.05 -28.45 5.53
N ASP A 139 13.93 -28.91 4.29
CA ASP A 139 13.75 -30.32 3.98
C ASP A 139 15.08 -31.11 4.08
N LYS A 140 15.01 -32.43 3.89
CA LYS A 140 16.18 -33.32 3.98
C LYS A 140 17.28 -33.07 2.93
N HIS A 141 17.02 -32.22 1.94
CA HIS A 141 17.97 -31.83 0.88
C HIS A 141 18.37 -30.35 0.98
N ASP A 142 18.13 -29.73 2.13
CA ASP A 142 18.35 -28.31 2.40
C ASP A 142 17.52 -27.36 1.53
N LYS A 143 16.42 -27.85 0.94
CA LYS A 143 15.47 -27.02 0.20
C LYS A 143 14.49 -26.37 1.16
N VAL A 144 14.17 -25.12 0.89
CA VAL A 144 13.26 -24.28 1.66
C VAL A 144 12.08 -23.90 0.75
N PRO A 145 10.82 -23.90 1.23
CA PRO A 145 9.71 -23.36 0.46
C PRO A 145 9.89 -21.85 0.24
N ASP A 146 9.54 -21.36 -0.95
CA ASP A 146 9.60 -19.93 -1.29
C ASP A 146 8.77 -19.09 -0.32
N PHE A 147 7.64 -19.64 0.15
CA PHE A 147 6.80 -19.02 1.16
C PHE A 147 6.16 -20.05 2.09
N GLU A 148 6.03 -19.69 3.37
CA GLU A 148 5.26 -20.40 4.38
C GLU A 148 4.37 -19.37 5.08
N ALA A 149 3.06 -19.58 5.12
CA ALA A 149 2.15 -18.65 5.77
C ALA A 149 2.28 -18.72 7.31
N PRO A 150 2.12 -17.60 8.02
CA PRO A 150 2.09 -17.61 9.48
C PRO A 150 0.81 -18.26 10.02
N LYS A 151 0.90 -18.80 11.22
CA LYS A 151 -0.23 -19.34 12.00
C LYS A 151 -0.98 -18.21 12.72
N PRO A 152 -2.28 -18.40 13.04
CA PRO A 152 -3.05 -17.40 13.78
C PRO A 152 -2.39 -16.96 15.10
N GLY A 153 -2.42 -15.66 15.38
CA GLY A 153 -1.88 -15.07 16.61
C GLY A 153 -0.40 -14.67 16.54
N TRP A 154 0.25 -14.83 15.38
CA TRP A 154 1.63 -14.42 15.16
C TRP A 154 1.86 -12.93 15.40
N GLU A 155 0.90 -12.06 15.09
CA GLU A 155 0.97 -10.61 15.24
C GLU A 155 1.07 -10.22 16.70
N LYS A 156 0.17 -10.82 17.50
CA LYS A 156 0.11 -10.59 18.94
C LYS A 156 1.37 -11.10 19.60
N ASP A 157 1.84 -12.26 19.17
CA ASP A 157 3.11 -12.82 19.63
C ASP A 157 4.27 -11.89 19.26
N ALA A 158 4.33 -11.36 18.03
CA ALA A 158 5.40 -10.49 17.56
C ALA A 158 5.63 -9.25 18.42
N LEU A 159 4.55 -8.65 18.93
CA LEU A 159 4.60 -7.47 19.81
C LEU A 159 5.34 -7.71 21.14
N SER A 160 5.49 -8.96 21.59
CA SER A 160 6.27 -9.28 22.80
C SER A 160 7.78 -9.21 22.59
N ARG A 161 8.26 -9.23 21.33
CA ARG A 161 9.67 -9.04 20.96
C ARG A 161 9.82 -7.81 20.06
N ALA A 162 9.41 -6.65 20.56
CA ALA A 162 9.57 -5.39 19.84
C ALA A 162 11.02 -4.88 19.88
N LEU A 163 11.43 -4.19 18.82
CA LEU A 163 12.64 -3.36 18.79
C LEU A 163 12.34 -1.99 19.43
N GLY A 164 13.25 -1.50 20.26
CA GLY A 164 13.16 -0.17 20.86
C GLY A 164 13.75 0.89 19.94
N VAL A 165 15.05 0.80 19.67
CA VAL A 165 15.79 1.71 18.78
C VAL A 165 16.92 0.97 18.07
N TYR A 166 17.34 1.48 16.92
CA TYR A 166 18.49 0.97 16.18
C TYR A 166 19.37 2.13 15.69
N TYR A 167 20.68 1.93 15.69
CA TYR A 167 21.69 2.91 15.30
C TYR A 167 22.72 2.29 14.37
N ARG A 168 23.12 3.04 13.34
CA ARG A 168 24.19 2.66 12.43
C ARG A 168 25.54 2.93 13.10
N ILE A 169 26.42 1.94 13.08
CA ILE A 169 27.79 2.07 13.58
C ILE A 169 28.68 2.45 12.39
N ASP A 170 29.71 3.26 12.62
CA ASP A 170 30.76 3.42 11.63
C ASP A 170 31.52 2.09 11.48
N LYS A 171 31.29 1.41 10.36
CA LYS A 171 31.93 0.12 10.05
C LYS A 171 33.46 0.19 9.97
N ALA A 172 34.02 1.38 9.72
CA ALA A 172 35.46 1.58 9.67
C ALA A 172 36.08 1.73 11.06
N SER A 173 35.27 1.99 12.10
CA SER A 173 35.72 2.06 13.49
C SER A 173 35.53 0.72 14.18
N ILE A 174 36.60 -0.09 14.23
CA ILE A 174 36.64 -1.34 15.01
C ILE A 174 36.30 -1.06 16.48
N THR A 175 36.81 0.03 17.04
CA THR A 175 36.58 0.42 18.43
C THR A 175 35.11 0.71 18.72
N ASP A 176 34.40 1.37 17.80
CA ASP A 176 32.97 1.66 17.97
C ASP A 176 32.14 0.37 17.93
N MET A 177 32.49 -0.55 17.04
CA MET A 177 31.86 -1.87 16.98
C MET A 177 32.11 -2.69 18.25
N GLN A 178 33.34 -2.72 18.75
CA GLN A 178 33.67 -3.35 20.03
C GLN A 178 32.87 -2.72 21.17
N ALA A 179 32.81 -1.39 21.25
CA ALA A 179 32.05 -0.67 22.26
C ALA A 179 30.56 -1.03 22.21
N ALA A 180 29.96 -1.06 21.00
CA ALA A 180 28.57 -1.46 20.81
C ALA A 180 28.31 -2.91 21.26
N ILE A 181 29.22 -3.84 20.97
CA ILE A 181 29.15 -5.23 21.43
C ILE A 181 29.17 -5.30 22.96
N VAL A 182 30.03 -4.56 23.66
CA VAL A 182 30.07 -4.58 25.14
C VAL A 182 28.87 -3.85 25.75
N GLU A 183 28.31 -2.83 25.08
CA GLU A 183 27.15 -2.09 25.60
C GLU A 183 25.84 -2.85 25.46
N ILE A 184 25.66 -3.55 24.33
CA ILE A 184 24.39 -4.19 23.97
C ILE A 184 24.44 -5.70 24.10
N GLY A 185 25.59 -6.31 23.81
CA GLY A 185 25.82 -7.76 23.83
C GLY A 185 26.09 -8.34 22.45
N ALA A 186 25.44 -7.83 21.40
CA ALA A 186 25.65 -8.24 20.02
C ALA A 186 25.32 -7.12 19.04
N ILE A 187 25.91 -7.17 17.85
CA ILE A 187 25.61 -6.26 16.74
C ILE A 187 25.26 -7.04 15.48
N TYR A 188 24.40 -6.44 14.66
CA TYR A 188 23.93 -7.00 13.39
C TYR A 188 24.75 -6.42 12.24
N VAL A 189 25.31 -7.27 11.39
CA VAL A 189 26.27 -6.85 10.37
C VAL A 189 26.05 -7.54 9.03
N SER A 190 26.61 -6.95 7.98
CA SER A 190 26.79 -7.59 6.67
C SER A 190 28.21 -7.41 6.16
N CYS A 191 28.72 -8.37 5.37
CA CYS A 191 29.99 -8.24 4.64
C CYS A 191 29.94 -8.96 3.29
N LYS A 192 30.95 -8.72 2.45
CA LYS A 192 31.19 -9.52 1.24
C LYS A 192 32.04 -10.74 1.60
N LEU A 193 31.51 -11.93 1.38
CA LEU A 193 32.24 -13.17 1.65
C LEU A 193 33.36 -13.41 0.63
N HIS A 194 34.25 -14.31 1.00
CA HIS A 194 35.29 -14.89 0.15
C HIS A 194 35.36 -16.40 0.42
N GLN A 195 36.07 -17.15 -0.44
CA GLN A 195 36.09 -18.62 -0.40
C GLN A 195 36.50 -19.22 0.96
N GLY A 196 37.37 -18.55 1.70
CA GLY A 196 37.80 -19.02 3.03
C GLY A 196 36.67 -19.19 4.05
N TRP A 197 35.50 -18.57 3.84
CA TRP A 197 34.30 -18.83 4.65
C TRP A 197 33.76 -20.25 4.46
N GLY A 198 33.86 -20.83 3.26
CA GLY A 198 33.43 -22.20 2.98
C GLY A 198 34.40 -23.27 3.50
N GLU A 199 35.62 -22.88 3.87
CA GLU A 199 36.71 -23.77 4.30
C GLU A 199 36.87 -23.86 5.82
N VAL A 200 36.05 -23.13 6.58
CA VAL A 200 36.11 -23.12 8.04
C VAL A 200 35.61 -24.46 8.60
N THR A 201 36.54 -25.28 9.06
CA THR A 201 36.23 -26.61 9.61
C THR A 201 36.14 -26.60 11.14
N PRO A 202 35.28 -27.46 11.72
CA PRO A 202 35.20 -27.58 13.18
C PRO A 202 36.51 -28.13 13.75
N PRO A 203 37.10 -27.47 14.77
CA PRO A 203 38.28 -28.00 15.43
C PRO A 203 37.96 -29.30 16.17
N ARG A 204 38.97 -30.13 16.45
CA ARG A 204 38.80 -31.41 17.18
C ARG A 204 38.22 -31.26 18.61
N ALA A 205 38.16 -30.05 19.15
CA ALA A 205 37.62 -29.77 20.47
C ALA A 205 36.10 -29.98 20.50
N SER A 206 35.58 -30.65 21.56
CA SER A 206 34.19 -31.11 21.59
C SER A 206 33.17 -30.08 22.07
N ASN A 207 33.57 -29.04 22.82
CA ASN A 207 32.67 -28.00 23.32
C ASN A 207 33.40 -26.67 23.52
N LEU A 208 32.73 -25.56 23.17
CA LEU A 208 33.23 -24.21 23.42
C LEU A 208 33.29 -23.92 24.93
N SER A 209 34.44 -23.44 25.40
CA SER A 209 34.66 -23.01 26.78
C SER A 209 35.42 -21.69 26.89
N ARG A 210 36.16 -21.30 25.83
CA ARG A 210 36.91 -20.05 25.72
C ARG A 210 36.92 -19.59 24.26
N LEU A 211 37.01 -18.28 24.03
CA LEU A 211 36.99 -17.70 22.67
C LEU A 211 38.25 -18.04 21.85
N ASP A 212 39.38 -18.31 22.51
CA ASP A 212 40.64 -18.71 21.85
C ASP A 212 40.59 -20.09 21.16
N GLN A 213 39.51 -20.85 21.38
CA GLN A 213 39.25 -22.13 20.72
C GLN A 213 38.57 -21.97 19.35
N LEU A 214 38.05 -20.79 19.06
CA LEU A 214 37.33 -20.53 17.82
C LEU A 214 38.31 -20.53 16.63
N PRO A 215 37.97 -21.22 15.53
CA PRO A 215 38.78 -21.15 14.32
C PRO A 215 38.72 -19.75 13.71
N VAL A 216 39.84 -19.29 13.16
CA VAL A 216 39.92 -18.03 12.41
C VAL A 216 39.51 -18.29 10.96
N VAL A 217 38.68 -17.42 10.39
CA VAL A 217 38.34 -17.45 8.96
C VAL A 217 39.60 -17.07 8.17
N ASN A 218 40.09 -17.99 7.34
CA ASN A 218 41.27 -17.71 6.51
C ASN A 218 40.89 -16.76 5.39
N PHE A 219 41.59 -15.63 5.31
CA PHE A 219 41.34 -14.65 4.25
C PHE A 219 41.63 -15.23 2.86
N SER A 220 40.77 -14.91 1.90
CA SER A 220 40.96 -15.24 0.48
C SER A 220 40.61 -14.03 -0.38
N GLU A 221 41.39 -13.80 -1.44
CA GLU A 221 41.11 -12.75 -2.42
C GLU A 221 39.94 -13.12 -3.34
N ILE A 222 39.55 -14.41 -3.39
CA ILE A 222 38.48 -14.89 -4.24
C ILE A 222 37.13 -14.55 -3.58
N LYS A 223 36.55 -13.45 -4.03
CA LYS A 223 35.26 -12.93 -3.56
C LYS A 223 34.10 -13.85 -3.94
N ALA A 224 33.12 -13.91 -3.06
CA ALA A 224 31.79 -14.50 -3.28
C ALA A 224 30.74 -13.38 -3.12
N GLY A 225 29.57 -13.71 -2.55
CA GLY A 225 28.43 -12.80 -2.39
C GLY A 225 28.34 -12.07 -1.05
N GLY A 226 27.30 -11.26 -0.91
CA GLY A 226 26.99 -10.56 0.35
C GLY A 226 26.31 -11.48 1.35
N HIS A 227 26.69 -11.37 2.62
CA HIS A 227 26.14 -12.17 3.71
C HIS A 227 25.91 -11.35 4.96
N ALA A 228 24.83 -11.65 5.68
CA ALA A 228 24.46 -10.97 6.92
C ALA A 228 24.48 -11.95 8.10
N PHE A 229 25.01 -11.52 9.24
CA PHE A 229 25.25 -12.36 10.41
C PHE A 229 25.33 -11.52 11.70
N ALA A 230 25.55 -12.19 12.83
CA ALA A 230 25.69 -11.55 14.14
C ALA A 230 27.15 -11.55 14.61
N LEU A 231 27.58 -10.46 15.24
CA LEU A 231 28.81 -10.42 16.02
C LEU A 231 28.45 -10.40 17.50
N LEU A 232 28.89 -11.42 18.24
CA LEU A 232 28.53 -11.63 19.65
C LEU A 232 29.62 -11.17 20.63
N GLY A 233 30.77 -10.81 20.11
CA GLY A 233 31.99 -10.67 20.90
C GLY A 233 33.20 -10.26 20.07
N TYR A 234 34.34 -10.17 20.73
CA TYR A 234 35.63 -9.94 20.11
C TYR A 234 36.78 -10.45 20.99
N THR A 235 37.94 -10.62 20.37
CA THR A 235 39.23 -10.94 21.00
C THR A 235 40.29 -9.93 20.54
N ASP A 236 41.56 -10.14 20.89
CA ASP A 236 42.68 -9.40 20.31
C ASP A 236 42.90 -9.69 18.81
N GLN A 237 42.40 -10.83 18.30
CA GLN A 237 42.53 -11.22 16.88
C GLN A 237 41.40 -10.71 15.99
N GLY A 238 40.17 -10.60 16.50
CA GLY A 238 39.03 -10.26 15.67
C GLY A 238 37.67 -10.38 16.35
N PHE A 239 36.60 -10.27 15.58
CA PHE A 239 35.23 -10.40 16.05
C PHE A 239 34.78 -11.87 16.13
N VAL A 240 33.96 -12.18 17.12
CA VAL A 240 33.29 -13.49 17.28
C VAL A 240 32.02 -13.50 16.44
N VAL A 241 32.05 -14.25 15.34
CA VAL A 241 30.94 -14.42 14.40
C VAL A 241 30.00 -15.52 14.89
N GLN A 242 28.69 -15.27 14.89
CA GLN A 242 27.67 -16.31 14.80
C GLN A 242 27.10 -16.34 13.38
N ASN A 243 27.33 -17.45 12.70
CA ASN A 243 26.83 -17.69 11.35
C ASN A 243 25.48 -18.45 11.38
N SER A 244 24.84 -18.58 10.22
CA SER A 244 23.55 -19.22 9.99
C SER A 244 23.62 -20.47 9.12
N TRP A 245 24.79 -21.12 9.07
CA TRP A 245 25.02 -22.35 8.29
C TRP A 245 25.02 -23.60 9.18
N GLY A 246 24.30 -23.54 10.31
CA GLY A 246 24.23 -24.62 11.28
C GLY A 246 25.49 -24.77 12.14
N ARG A 247 25.47 -25.79 13.00
CA ARG A 247 26.51 -26.02 14.02
C ARG A 247 27.78 -26.69 13.49
N GLU A 248 27.76 -27.15 12.24
CA GLU A 248 28.89 -27.80 11.60
C GLU A 248 29.91 -26.80 11.04
N TRP A 249 29.47 -25.56 10.78
CA TRP A 249 30.36 -24.50 10.37
C TRP A 249 31.15 -23.94 11.57
N GLY A 250 32.47 -23.84 11.43
CA GLY A 250 33.34 -23.40 12.53
C GLY A 250 33.19 -24.26 13.80
N LEU A 251 33.40 -23.67 14.97
CA LEU A 251 33.17 -24.36 16.24
C LEU A 251 31.74 -24.12 16.72
N GLN A 252 30.85 -25.06 16.44
CA GLN A 252 29.43 -25.00 16.83
C GLN A 252 28.68 -23.80 16.22
N GLY A 253 29.02 -23.38 15.00
CA GLY A 253 28.44 -22.22 14.31
C GLY A 253 29.18 -20.91 14.54
N LEU A 254 30.33 -20.95 15.22
CA LEU A 254 31.11 -19.77 15.62
C LEU A 254 32.53 -19.79 15.05
N ALA A 255 33.04 -18.61 14.70
CA ALA A 255 34.41 -18.42 14.23
C ALA A 255 34.93 -17.01 14.57
N ILE A 256 36.22 -16.76 14.36
CA ILE A 256 36.83 -15.42 14.44
C ILE A 256 36.97 -14.83 13.04
N LEU A 257 36.40 -13.64 12.84
CA LEU A 257 36.65 -12.79 11.69
C LEU A 257 37.71 -11.75 12.07
N THR A 258 38.86 -11.75 11.41
CA THR A 258 39.95 -10.82 11.75
C THR A 258 39.55 -9.37 11.47
N TYR A 259 40.17 -8.43 12.20
CA TYR A 259 39.90 -7.00 11.98
C TYR A 259 40.27 -6.53 10.58
N ASP A 260 41.39 -7.02 10.04
CA ASP A 260 41.83 -6.69 8.68
C ASP A 260 40.82 -7.17 7.63
N ASP A 261 40.30 -8.39 7.78
CA ASP A 261 39.27 -8.93 6.91
C ASP A 261 37.99 -8.08 6.97
N TRP A 262 37.53 -7.74 8.19
CA TRP A 262 36.38 -6.86 8.37
C TRP A 262 36.58 -5.49 7.72
N LEU A 263 37.74 -4.84 7.89
CA LEU A 263 37.99 -3.52 7.31
C LEU A 263 37.95 -3.54 5.77
N VAL A 264 38.33 -4.65 5.15
CA VAL A 264 38.28 -4.83 3.69
C VAL A 264 36.87 -5.17 3.20
N ASN A 265 36.17 -6.07 3.90
CA ASN A 265 34.96 -6.72 3.38
C ASN A 265 33.64 -6.28 4.05
N GLY A 266 33.71 -5.63 5.22
CA GLY A 266 32.58 -5.17 6.00
C GLY A 266 31.71 -4.18 5.21
N SER A 267 30.39 -4.39 5.22
CA SER A 267 29.43 -3.60 4.45
C SER A 267 28.57 -2.73 5.34
N ASP A 268 27.86 -3.31 6.31
CA ASP A 268 27.01 -2.58 7.26
C ASP A 268 27.20 -3.07 8.69
N ALA A 269 27.04 -2.17 9.65
CA ALA A 269 27.07 -2.48 11.08
C ALA A 269 25.99 -1.71 11.83
N TRP A 270 25.20 -2.43 12.61
CA TRP A 270 24.04 -1.91 13.32
C TRP A 270 24.01 -2.39 14.76
N THR A 271 23.73 -1.47 15.67
CA THR A 271 23.41 -1.79 17.06
C THR A 271 21.93 -1.53 17.34
N VAL A 272 21.37 -2.28 18.28
CA VAL A 272 19.94 -2.29 18.58
C VAL A 272 19.70 -2.25 20.09
N SER A 273 18.55 -1.76 20.51
CA SER A 273 18.09 -1.87 21.89
C SER A 273 16.72 -2.52 21.93
N LEU A 274 16.55 -3.54 22.77
CA LEU A 274 15.27 -4.24 22.89
C LEU A 274 14.18 -3.31 23.42
N GLY A 275 13.00 -3.37 22.81
CA GLY A 275 11.81 -2.69 23.33
C GLY A 275 11.31 -3.34 24.62
N VAL A 276 10.59 -2.56 25.42
CA VAL A 276 9.87 -3.09 26.59
C VAL A 276 8.59 -3.77 26.09
N PRO A 277 8.31 -5.03 26.49
CA PRO A 277 7.04 -5.68 26.17
C PRO A 277 5.88 -4.88 26.79
N VAL A 278 5.05 -4.28 25.96
CA VAL A 278 3.87 -3.55 26.44
C VAL A 278 2.78 -4.58 26.78
N ARG A 279 2.47 -4.74 28.07
CA ARG A 279 1.27 -5.48 28.49
C ARG A 279 0.05 -4.66 28.04
N GLN A 280 -0.79 -5.29 27.22
CA GLN A 280 -2.07 -4.80 26.68
C GLN A 280 -2.42 -3.35 27.05
N VAL A 281 -2.07 -2.43 26.18
CA VAL A 281 -2.86 -1.22 25.96
C VAL A 281 -3.38 -1.38 24.54
N ASP A 282 -4.69 -1.27 24.35
CA ASP A 282 -5.33 -1.37 23.04
C ASP A 282 -4.52 -0.58 22.00
N ALA A 283 -4.25 -1.22 20.86
CA ALA A 283 -3.36 -0.74 19.80
C ALA A 283 -3.66 0.69 19.31
N VAL A 284 -4.83 1.21 19.67
CA VAL A 284 -5.33 2.58 19.48
C VAL A 284 -4.38 3.66 20.02
N ASN A 285 -3.56 3.39 21.04
CA ASN A 285 -2.74 4.44 21.68
C ASN A 285 -1.32 4.63 21.11
N ARG A 286 -0.81 3.75 20.24
CA ARG A 286 0.54 3.93 19.66
C ARG A 286 0.60 5.05 18.59
N THR A 287 -0.50 5.28 17.88
CA THR A 287 -0.61 6.37 16.87
C THR A 287 -0.50 7.77 17.49
N ARG A 288 -0.76 7.93 18.79
CA ARG A 288 -0.66 9.22 19.48
C ARG A 288 0.78 9.59 19.86
N ALA A 289 1.63 8.61 20.15
CA ALA A 289 3.03 8.84 20.50
C ALA A 289 3.91 9.17 19.27
N GLU A 290 3.61 8.58 18.11
CA GLU A 290 4.29 8.90 16.84
C GLU A 290 3.99 10.33 16.37
N LYS A 291 2.77 10.83 16.60
CA LYS A 291 2.40 12.24 16.30
C LYS A 291 3.11 13.28 17.17
N GLN A 292 3.62 12.92 18.35
CA GLN A 292 4.22 13.88 19.29
C GLN A 292 5.74 13.99 19.19
N LEU A 293 6.40 13.06 18.49
CA LEU A 293 7.86 13.03 18.29
C LEU A 293 8.30 13.49 16.88
N ALA A 294 7.36 13.80 15.99
CA ALA A 294 7.66 14.40 14.69
C ALA A 294 7.70 15.94 14.81
N ALA A 295 8.90 16.52 14.89
CA ALA A 295 9.12 17.91 14.50
C ALA A 295 8.87 18.05 12.98
N PRO A 296 8.50 19.24 12.46
CA PRO A 296 7.91 19.39 11.15
C PRO A 296 8.97 19.19 10.06
N ALA A 297 9.03 17.99 9.52
CA ALA A 297 9.68 17.71 8.25
C ALA A 297 8.63 17.02 7.38
N ASN A 298 8.23 17.70 6.31
CA ASN A 298 7.28 17.26 5.28
C ASN A 298 7.76 15.97 4.60
N ILE A 299 7.51 14.83 5.24
CA ILE A 299 7.46 13.52 4.61
C ILE A 299 6.24 12.83 5.24
N PRO A 300 5.24 12.40 4.45
CA PRO A 300 4.08 11.71 5.00
C PRO A 300 4.58 10.49 5.77
N ALA A 301 4.26 10.44 7.06
CA ALA A 301 4.43 9.25 7.86
C ALA A 301 3.42 8.21 7.33
N ALA A 302 3.77 7.56 6.22
CA ALA A 302 3.01 6.43 5.68
C ALA A 302 2.72 5.49 6.84
N ALA A 303 1.45 5.41 7.20
CA ALA A 303 0.97 4.71 8.37
C ALA A 303 1.64 3.34 8.47
N ALA A 304 2.04 2.98 9.69
CA ALA A 304 2.60 1.68 10.01
C ALA A 304 1.77 0.58 9.33
N PHE A 305 2.36 -0.09 8.34
CA PHE A 305 1.73 -1.12 7.54
C PHE A 305 1.33 -2.21 8.51
N LYS A 306 0.04 -2.37 8.78
CA LYS A 306 -0.50 -3.40 9.67
C LYS A 306 -1.68 -3.97 8.90
N ALA A 307 -1.53 -5.21 8.46
CA ALA A 307 -2.64 -5.98 7.96
C ALA A 307 -2.32 -7.46 8.11
N SER A 308 -2.99 -8.08 9.07
CA SER A 308 -3.22 -9.50 9.06
C SER A 308 -4.61 -9.81 8.55
N GLY A 309 -4.71 -10.45 7.39
CA GLY A 309 -5.97 -10.89 6.79
C GLY A 309 -6.64 -12.08 7.48
N SER A 310 -6.35 -12.33 8.76
CA SER A 310 -6.99 -13.38 9.57
C SER A 310 -8.38 -13.01 10.11
N ALA A 311 -8.87 -11.78 9.90
CA ALA A 311 -10.15 -11.35 10.44
C ALA A 311 -11.09 -10.75 9.38
N LEU A 312 -11.53 -11.56 8.42
CA LEU A 312 -12.64 -11.22 7.51
C LEU A 312 -14.01 -11.13 8.21
N ILE A 313 -14.07 -11.39 9.52
CA ILE A 313 -15.33 -11.42 10.27
C ILE A 313 -15.35 -10.25 11.27
N PRO A 314 -16.23 -9.26 11.09
CA PRO A 314 -16.52 -8.29 12.14
C PRO A 314 -17.26 -9.03 13.28
N SER A 315 -16.53 -9.56 14.26
CA SER A 315 -17.12 -9.85 15.57
C SER A 315 -17.24 -8.51 16.29
N GLY A 316 -18.47 -8.00 16.35
CA GLY A 316 -18.77 -6.63 16.74
C GLY A 316 -18.20 -6.19 18.09
N ALA A 317 -17.82 -4.92 18.15
CA ALA A 317 -18.09 -4.05 19.27
C ALA A 317 -18.14 -2.61 18.72
N SER A 318 -19.29 -1.96 18.87
CA SER A 318 -19.41 -0.51 18.66
C SER A 318 -18.38 0.19 19.54
N ALA A 319 -17.51 0.99 18.95
CA ALA A 319 -16.83 2.04 19.71
C ALA A 319 -17.94 2.99 20.19
N SER A 320 -18.19 2.95 21.50
CA SER A 320 -19.32 3.61 22.15
C SER A 320 -19.48 5.07 21.70
N GLY A 321 -20.58 5.36 20.99
CA GLY A 321 -21.07 6.73 20.78
C GLY A 321 -21.32 7.18 19.34
N LYS A 322 -20.94 6.42 18.29
CA LYS A 322 -21.31 6.73 16.89
C LYS A 322 -22.54 5.91 16.44
N PRO A 323 -23.57 6.52 15.81
CA PRO A 323 -24.63 5.77 15.12
C PRO A 323 -24.05 5.03 13.89
N GLY A 324 -24.69 3.91 13.49
CA GLY A 324 -24.27 3.09 12.35
C GLY A 324 -23.48 1.82 12.68
N GLN A 325 -23.00 1.16 11.61
CA GLN A 325 -22.15 -0.05 11.70
C GLN A 325 -20.77 0.29 12.29
N PRO A 326 -20.15 -0.60 13.07
CA PRO A 326 -18.81 -0.37 13.59
C PRO A 326 -17.80 -0.30 12.43
N ALA A 327 -17.02 0.78 12.39
CA ALA A 327 -15.96 0.93 11.40
C ALA A 327 -14.93 -0.21 11.51
N LEU A 328 -14.43 -0.65 10.37
CA LEU A 328 -13.37 -1.66 10.32
C LEU A 328 -12.07 -1.08 10.90
N ASN A 329 -11.23 -1.94 11.46
CA ASN A 329 -9.85 -1.57 11.69
C ASN A 329 -9.05 -1.55 10.37
N MET A 330 -7.83 -1.02 10.38
CA MET A 330 -7.03 -0.88 9.15
C MET A 330 -6.67 -2.24 8.52
N ASP A 331 -6.37 -3.26 9.32
CA ASP A 331 -6.07 -4.61 8.83
C ASP A 331 -7.26 -5.20 8.06
N GLN A 332 -8.47 -5.01 8.60
CA GLN A 332 -9.72 -5.39 7.96
C GLN A 332 -9.96 -4.60 6.67
N ALA A 333 -9.70 -3.28 6.67
CA ALA A 333 -9.80 -2.46 5.45
C ALA A 333 -8.81 -2.93 4.36
N TYR A 334 -7.57 -3.25 4.74
CA TYR A 334 -6.57 -3.81 3.82
C TYR A 334 -7.00 -5.16 3.23
N SER A 335 -7.71 -5.99 3.99
CA SER A 335 -8.23 -7.27 3.50
C SER A 335 -9.31 -7.15 2.42
N LEU A 336 -9.84 -5.95 2.20
CA LEU A 336 -10.88 -5.65 1.21
C LEU A 336 -10.38 -4.78 0.06
N THR A 337 -9.07 -4.49 -0.05
CA THR A 337 -8.55 -3.63 -1.11
C THR A 337 -7.38 -4.24 -1.85
N VAL A 338 -7.35 -4.02 -3.16
CA VAL A 338 -6.14 -4.16 -3.99
C VAL A 338 -5.45 -2.80 -4.04
N VAL A 339 -4.15 -2.76 -3.73
CA VAL A 339 -3.35 -1.53 -3.75
C VAL A 339 -2.43 -1.53 -4.96
N MET A 340 -2.47 -0.47 -5.75
CA MET A 340 -1.63 -0.28 -6.94
C MET A 340 -0.70 0.93 -6.82
N GLY A 341 0.47 0.81 -7.43
CA GLY A 341 1.44 1.88 -7.58
C GLY A 341 1.10 2.88 -8.69
N ASN A 342 1.95 3.91 -8.80
CA ASN A 342 1.85 4.93 -9.85
C ASN A 342 2.35 4.43 -11.21
N ASP A 343 2.52 3.13 -11.37
CA ASP A 343 2.80 2.43 -12.61
C ASP A 343 1.71 1.38 -12.90
N GLY A 344 0.65 1.30 -12.08
CA GLY A 344 -0.33 0.21 -12.17
C GLY A 344 0.18 -1.13 -11.63
N GLY A 345 1.42 -1.19 -11.14
CA GLY A 345 2.00 -2.36 -10.50
C GLY A 345 1.30 -2.68 -9.18
N LEU A 346 1.18 -3.95 -8.85
CA LEU A 346 0.58 -4.40 -7.60
C LEU A 346 1.51 -4.16 -6.42
N ILE A 347 0.97 -3.66 -5.32
CA ILE A 347 1.73 -3.45 -4.10
C ILE A 347 1.23 -4.40 -3.01
N GLN A 348 2.14 -5.20 -2.47
CA GLN A 348 1.82 -6.07 -1.33
C GLN A 348 1.57 -5.25 -0.06
N ARG A 349 0.44 -5.53 0.60
CA ARG A 349 0.10 -4.98 1.93
C ARG A 349 -0.25 -6.02 2.96
N LEU A 350 -0.75 -7.18 2.53
CA LEU A 350 -1.00 -8.32 3.40
C LEU A 350 0.34 -9.02 3.70
N LEU A 351 0.61 -9.25 4.98
CA LEU A 351 1.88 -9.83 5.44
C LEU A 351 1.86 -11.36 5.42
N GLU A 352 0.68 -11.95 5.50
CA GLU A 352 0.48 -13.39 5.51
C GLU A 352 0.44 -14.04 4.12
N VAL A 353 0.78 -13.29 3.07
CA VAL A 353 0.85 -13.78 1.69
C VAL A 353 2.25 -13.62 1.11
N ALA A 354 2.56 -14.41 0.09
CA ALA A 354 3.91 -14.48 -0.46
C ALA A 354 4.37 -13.19 -1.14
N ASN A 355 3.48 -12.54 -1.89
CA ASN A 355 3.79 -11.42 -2.76
C ASN A 355 2.53 -10.62 -3.13
N ALA A 356 2.69 -9.62 -3.99
CA ALA A 356 1.60 -8.76 -4.44
C ALA A 356 0.53 -9.51 -5.25
N ALA A 357 0.90 -10.48 -6.09
CA ALA A 357 -0.05 -11.32 -6.82
C ALA A 357 -0.91 -12.17 -5.87
N ALA A 358 -0.29 -12.76 -4.84
CA ALA A 358 -0.98 -13.49 -3.80
C ALA A 358 -1.91 -12.59 -2.95
N THR A 359 -1.63 -11.29 -2.85
CA THR A 359 -2.56 -10.31 -2.26
C THR A 359 -3.86 -10.24 -3.08
N VAL A 360 -3.76 -10.11 -4.41
CA VAL A 360 -4.94 -10.07 -5.29
C VAL A 360 -5.70 -11.38 -5.22
N GLU A 361 -5.01 -12.53 -5.23
CA GLU A 361 -5.66 -13.83 -5.07
C GLU A 361 -6.41 -13.93 -3.74
N LYS A 362 -5.80 -13.49 -2.64
CA LYS A 362 -6.44 -13.47 -1.33
C LYS A 362 -7.72 -12.62 -1.34
N VAL A 363 -7.63 -11.39 -1.84
CA VAL A 363 -8.72 -10.39 -1.80
C VAL A 363 -9.84 -10.70 -2.81
N LEU A 364 -9.52 -11.19 -4.01
CA LEU A 364 -10.50 -11.39 -5.09
C LEU A 364 -10.92 -12.83 -5.36
N LEU A 365 -10.19 -13.82 -4.85
CA LEU A 365 -10.54 -15.22 -5.07
C LEU A 365 -10.87 -15.91 -3.75
N GLN A 366 -9.90 -15.98 -2.83
CA GLN A 366 -10.04 -16.81 -1.63
C GLN A 366 -11.06 -16.22 -0.63
N ALA A 367 -10.97 -14.92 -0.33
CA ALA A 367 -11.85 -14.28 0.63
C ALA A 367 -13.33 -14.22 0.17
N PRO A 368 -13.65 -13.85 -1.08
CA PRO A 368 -15.03 -13.88 -1.56
C PRO A 368 -15.60 -15.30 -1.62
N GLN A 369 -14.80 -16.32 -1.98
CA GLN A 369 -15.21 -17.72 -1.95
C GLN A 369 -15.58 -18.18 -0.54
N GLU A 370 -14.74 -17.84 0.43
CA GLU A 370 -14.98 -18.21 1.82
C GLU A 370 -16.23 -17.50 2.37
N TRP A 371 -16.38 -16.21 2.07
CA TRP A 371 -17.58 -15.45 2.40
C TRP A 371 -18.84 -16.07 1.77
N PHE A 372 -18.77 -16.49 0.50
CA PHE A 372 -19.89 -17.14 -0.19
C PHE A 372 -20.30 -18.47 0.46
N LYS A 373 -19.33 -19.30 0.88
CA LYS A 373 -19.61 -20.55 1.61
C LYS A 373 -20.32 -20.30 2.93
N GLN A 374 -19.92 -19.24 3.65
CA GLN A 374 -20.49 -18.90 4.95
C GLN A 374 -21.91 -18.31 4.86
N HIS A 375 -22.23 -17.60 3.77
CA HIS A 375 -23.51 -16.91 3.59
C HIS A 375 -24.56 -17.68 2.76
N GLY A 376 -24.20 -18.91 2.32
CA GLY A 376 -25.08 -19.89 1.67
C GLY A 376 -24.84 -19.99 0.16
N THR A 377 -24.39 -21.17 -0.30
CA THR A 377 -23.99 -21.43 -1.69
C THR A 377 -25.15 -21.48 -2.70
N ASP A 378 -26.39 -21.53 -2.21
CA ASP A 378 -27.58 -21.47 -3.06
C ASP A 378 -27.86 -20.06 -3.59
N LYS A 379 -27.27 -19.04 -2.97
CA LYS A 379 -27.40 -17.63 -3.35
C LYS A 379 -26.44 -17.27 -4.50
N VAL A 380 -26.52 -16.02 -4.94
CA VAL A 380 -25.59 -15.38 -5.89
C VAL A 380 -24.67 -14.46 -5.10
N LEU A 381 -23.36 -14.53 -5.34
CA LEU A 381 -22.39 -13.59 -4.79
C LEU A 381 -22.49 -12.26 -5.55
N LYS A 382 -22.91 -11.20 -4.85
CA LYS A 382 -22.83 -9.81 -5.35
C LYS A 382 -21.50 -9.21 -4.96
N LEU A 383 -20.59 -9.07 -5.92
CA LEU A 383 -19.26 -8.49 -5.71
C LEU A 383 -19.20 -7.08 -6.28
N ALA A 384 -18.95 -6.08 -5.44
CA ALA A 384 -18.84 -4.68 -5.84
C ALA A 384 -17.36 -4.24 -5.91
N LEU A 385 -16.89 -3.91 -7.11
CA LEU A 385 -15.57 -3.34 -7.35
C LEU A 385 -15.66 -1.81 -7.26
N TYR A 386 -15.09 -1.24 -6.21
CA TYR A 386 -15.14 0.18 -5.92
C TYR A 386 -13.80 0.85 -6.24
N ALA A 387 -13.77 1.68 -7.27
CA ALA A 387 -12.62 2.49 -7.63
C ALA A 387 -12.84 3.92 -7.13
N HIS A 388 -12.10 4.31 -6.10
CA HIS A 388 -12.13 5.68 -5.58
C HIS A 388 -11.52 6.69 -6.57
N GLY A 389 -11.75 7.98 -6.32
CA GLY A 389 -11.06 9.05 -7.05
C GLY A 389 -9.54 8.96 -6.89
N GLY A 390 -8.79 9.13 -7.98
CA GLY A 390 -7.31 9.02 -8.06
C GLY A 390 -6.53 10.15 -7.39
N LEU A 391 -7.16 10.81 -6.41
CA LEU A 391 -6.63 11.95 -5.67
C LEU A 391 -6.68 11.71 -4.15
N ASN A 392 -6.80 10.47 -3.70
CA ASN A 392 -6.74 10.16 -2.28
C ASN A 392 -5.38 9.56 -1.94
N SER A 393 -4.87 9.90 -0.76
CA SER A 393 -3.76 9.14 -0.17
C SER A 393 -4.22 7.70 0.10
N GLU A 394 -3.26 6.77 0.21
CA GLU A 394 -3.57 5.38 0.61
C GLU A 394 -4.28 5.38 1.98
N ASP A 395 -3.80 6.20 2.92
CA ASP A 395 -4.35 6.31 4.27
C ASP A 395 -5.80 6.81 4.27
N ASP A 396 -6.12 7.83 3.47
CA ASP A 396 -7.50 8.34 3.39
C ASP A 396 -8.43 7.36 2.67
N SER A 397 -7.91 6.64 1.68
CA SER A 397 -8.64 5.54 1.04
C SER A 397 -8.99 4.46 2.06
N LEU A 398 -8.07 4.08 2.94
CA LEU A 398 -8.32 3.06 3.98
C LEU A 398 -9.31 3.52 5.05
N LYS A 399 -9.23 4.78 5.51
CA LYS A 399 -10.23 5.33 6.44
C LYS A 399 -11.63 5.31 5.82
N ARG A 400 -11.74 5.65 4.53
CA ARG A 400 -12.99 5.58 3.78
C ARG A 400 -13.52 4.15 3.68
N ILE A 401 -12.66 3.19 3.32
CA ILE A 401 -13.00 1.76 3.29
C ILE A 401 -13.50 1.31 4.66
N ALA A 402 -12.81 1.70 5.73
CA ALA A 402 -13.18 1.33 7.09
C ALA A 402 -14.57 1.80 7.49
N ALA A 403 -14.99 2.99 7.06
CA ALA A 403 -16.34 3.51 7.31
C ALA A 403 -17.40 2.92 6.35
N MET A 404 -17.05 2.73 5.08
CA MET A 404 -18.02 2.39 4.02
C MET A 404 -18.29 0.88 3.88
N ALA A 405 -17.24 0.05 3.93
CA ALA A 405 -17.34 -1.39 3.69
C ALA A 405 -18.33 -2.14 4.62
N PRO A 406 -18.48 -1.78 5.90
CA PRO A 406 -19.47 -2.41 6.78
C PRO A 406 -20.90 -2.38 6.23
N TYR A 407 -21.33 -1.31 5.56
CA TYR A 407 -22.69 -1.20 5.02
C TYR A 407 -22.92 -2.10 3.81
N PHE A 408 -21.89 -2.30 2.97
CA PHE A 408 -21.95 -3.25 1.86
C PHE A 408 -22.10 -4.67 2.41
N LEU A 409 -21.22 -5.06 3.34
CA LEU A 409 -21.21 -6.39 3.94
C LEU A 409 -22.51 -6.69 4.69
N ALA A 410 -23.02 -5.73 5.45
CA ALA A 410 -24.25 -5.88 6.23
C ALA A 410 -25.51 -6.04 5.35
N ASN A 411 -25.48 -5.56 4.10
CA ASN A 411 -26.54 -5.74 3.11
C ASN A 411 -26.29 -6.93 2.16
N GLY A 412 -25.28 -7.77 2.42
CA GLY A 412 -25.00 -8.96 1.61
C GLY A 412 -24.29 -8.68 0.30
N ILE A 413 -23.58 -7.56 0.19
CA ILE A 413 -22.71 -7.21 -0.94
C ILE A 413 -21.27 -7.35 -0.47
N TYR A 414 -20.44 -8.07 -1.21
CA TYR A 414 -19.02 -8.20 -0.90
C TYR A 414 -18.24 -7.07 -1.61
N PRO A 415 -17.74 -6.05 -0.90
CA PRO A 415 -17.01 -4.95 -1.52
C PRO A 415 -15.54 -5.30 -1.69
N VAL A 416 -14.97 -4.94 -2.83
CA VAL A 416 -13.53 -4.93 -3.07
C VAL A 416 -13.14 -3.58 -3.63
N PHE A 417 -12.22 -2.92 -2.94
CA PHE A 417 -11.78 -1.58 -3.27
C PHE A 417 -10.49 -1.62 -4.10
N ILE A 418 -10.34 -0.61 -4.94
CA ILE A 418 -9.16 -0.35 -5.74
C ILE A 418 -8.53 0.94 -5.21
N THR A 419 -7.39 0.80 -4.52
CA THR A 419 -6.65 1.90 -3.88
C THR A 419 -5.38 2.18 -4.65
N TRP A 420 -5.09 3.45 -4.89
CA TRP A 420 -3.89 3.89 -5.60
C TRP A 420 -2.94 4.61 -4.64
N LYS A 421 -1.64 4.37 -4.78
CA LYS A 421 -0.62 5.15 -4.08
C LYS A 421 -0.33 6.46 -4.81
N THR A 422 -1.36 7.25 -5.08
CA THR A 422 -1.22 8.57 -5.70
C THR A 422 -0.94 9.62 -4.63
N GLY A 423 0.24 10.24 -4.65
CA GLY A 423 0.53 11.46 -3.89
C GLY A 423 0.02 12.75 -4.59
N LEU A 424 -0.91 12.61 -5.54
CA LEU A 424 -1.22 13.66 -6.51
C LEU A 424 -2.10 14.78 -5.95
N SER A 425 -2.92 14.54 -4.93
CA SER A 425 -3.77 15.60 -4.36
C SER A 425 -3.06 16.52 -3.38
N GLU A 426 -2.23 15.96 -2.50
CA GLU A 426 -1.28 16.74 -1.69
C GLU A 426 -0.43 17.57 -2.65
N THR A 427 0.11 16.95 -3.70
CA THR A 427 0.93 17.68 -4.68
C THR A 427 0.16 18.73 -5.49
N LEU A 428 -1.09 18.50 -5.95
CA LEU A 428 -1.84 19.49 -6.73
C LEU A 428 -2.38 20.63 -5.87
N GLY A 429 -2.91 20.31 -4.69
CA GLY A 429 -3.37 21.28 -3.70
C GLY A 429 -2.22 22.12 -3.18
N ASP A 430 -1.11 21.49 -2.76
CA ASP A 430 0.08 22.15 -2.24
C ASP A 430 0.83 22.91 -3.33
N ILE A 431 0.91 22.40 -4.58
CA ILE A 431 1.49 23.18 -5.70
C ILE A 431 0.63 24.42 -5.99
N LEU A 432 -0.69 24.27 -6.01
CA LEU A 432 -1.59 25.40 -6.26
C LEU A 432 -1.60 26.37 -5.06
N GLU A 433 -1.47 25.87 -3.84
CA GLU A 433 -1.45 26.69 -2.63
C GLU A 433 -0.11 27.41 -2.45
N ASP A 434 1.02 26.71 -2.49
CA ASP A 434 2.33 27.27 -2.21
C ASP A 434 2.88 28.08 -3.39
N LYS A 435 2.84 27.56 -4.63
CA LYS A 435 3.43 28.27 -5.77
C LYS A 435 2.54 29.39 -6.30
N LEU A 436 1.22 29.30 -6.15
CA LEU A 436 0.34 30.38 -6.60
C LEU A 436 0.36 31.54 -5.59
N LYS A 437 0.43 31.27 -4.27
CA LYS A 437 0.60 32.32 -3.25
C LYS A 437 1.88 33.13 -3.45
N ASP A 438 2.97 32.52 -3.90
CA ASP A 438 4.23 33.22 -4.19
C ASP A 438 4.17 34.14 -5.42
N TYR A 439 3.31 33.82 -6.38
CA TYR A 439 3.13 34.61 -7.62
C TYR A 439 1.92 35.55 -7.57
N LEU A 440 1.00 35.34 -6.64
CA LEU A 440 -0.12 36.25 -6.36
C LEU A 440 0.41 37.47 -5.60
N PRO A 441 0.28 38.69 -6.15
CA PRO A 441 0.72 39.89 -5.44
C PRO A 441 0.06 39.97 -4.05
N ALA A 442 0.83 40.22 -2.98
CA ALA A 442 0.34 40.36 -1.60
C ALA A 442 -0.87 41.31 -1.46
N ALA A 443 -0.95 42.23 -2.41
CA ALA A 443 -2.01 43.17 -2.64
C ALA A 443 -3.39 42.42 -2.82
N LEU A 444 -3.48 41.33 -3.59
CA LEU A 444 -4.72 40.56 -3.84
C LEU A 444 -5.30 39.85 -2.60
N LEU A 445 -4.45 39.57 -1.61
CA LEU A 445 -4.80 38.91 -0.34
C LEU A 445 -5.27 39.92 0.73
N SER A 446 -5.10 41.23 0.49
CA SER A 446 -5.58 42.28 1.38
C SER A 446 -7.01 42.68 1.01
N GLY A 447 -7.96 42.47 1.94
CA GLY A 447 -9.41 42.53 1.74
C GLY A 447 -10.04 43.88 1.37
N GLY A 448 -9.33 44.82 0.75
CA GLY A 448 -9.85 46.17 0.43
C GLY A 448 -10.47 46.35 -0.96
N TRP A 449 -10.35 45.36 -1.85
CA TRP A 449 -10.58 45.55 -3.30
C TRP A 449 -11.86 44.87 -3.79
N TRP A 450 -12.39 44.00 -2.95
CA TRP A 450 -13.40 42.99 -3.28
C TRP A 450 -14.83 43.54 -3.36
N GLN A 451 -15.09 44.77 -2.91
CA GLN A 451 -16.43 45.35 -2.98
C GLN A 451 -16.79 45.98 -4.34
N GLN A 452 -15.83 46.18 -5.26
CA GLN A 452 -16.06 47.07 -6.41
C GLN A 452 -15.96 46.46 -7.81
N LEU A 453 -15.75 45.14 -7.99
CA LEU A 453 -15.74 44.50 -9.32
C LEU A 453 -16.43 43.14 -9.31
N LYS A 454 -17.75 43.14 -9.53
CA LYS A 454 -18.65 42.00 -9.36
C LYS A 454 -18.94 41.29 -10.69
N ASN A 455 -17.99 40.50 -11.21
CA ASN A 455 -18.16 39.34 -12.13
C ASN A 455 -17.04 39.28 -13.21
N ALA A 456 -16.60 40.41 -13.78
CA ALA A 456 -15.59 40.39 -14.86
C ALA A 456 -14.16 40.04 -14.39
N ALA A 457 -13.81 40.33 -13.14
CA ALA A 457 -12.49 40.00 -12.58
C ALA A 457 -12.35 38.52 -12.18
N VAL A 458 -13.47 37.85 -11.88
CA VAL A 458 -13.48 36.44 -11.45
C VAL A 458 -13.14 35.52 -12.61
N ASP A 459 -13.72 35.75 -13.79
CA ASP A 459 -13.40 34.96 -14.99
C ASP A 459 -11.95 35.17 -15.47
N VAL A 460 -11.39 36.37 -15.29
CA VAL A 460 -9.98 36.64 -15.59
C VAL A 460 -9.07 35.88 -14.64
N MET A 461 -9.39 35.87 -13.33
CA MET A 461 -8.65 35.09 -12.33
C MET A 461 -8.70 33.59 -12.62
N ASP A 462 -9.87 33.02 -12.91
CA ASP A 462 -9.99 31.58 -13.22
C ASP A 462 -9.16 31.22 -14.46
N ARG A 463 -9.16 32.05 -15.50
CA ARG A 463 -8.32 31.83 -16.70
C ARG A 463 -6.82 31.90 -16.40
N THR A 464 -6.41 32.80 -15.51
CA THR A 464 -5.01 32.88 -15.05
C THR A 464 -4.64 31.64 -14.23
N VAL A 465 -5.50 31.20 -13.31
CA VAL A 465 -5.30 29.96 -12.53
C VAL A 465 -5.26 28.74 -13.44
N GLU A 466 -6.16 28.62 -14.43
CA GLU A 466 -6.17 27.53 -15.42
C GLU A 466 -4.85 27.50 -16.21
N SER A 467 -4.40 28.65 -16.71
CA SER A 467 -3.14 28.76 -17.44
C SER A 467 -1.92 28.45 -16.58
N MET A 468 -1.94 28.81 -15.29
CA MET A 468 -0.86 28.53 -14.35
C MET A 468 -0.87 27.07 -13.88
N ALA A 469 -2.02 26.50 -13.56
CA ALA A 469 -2.15 25.10 -13.16
C ALA A 469 -1.71 24.16 -14.31
N ALA A 470 -2.01 24.53 -15.56
CA ALA A 470 -1.51 23.83 -16.74
C ALA A 470 0.03 23.92 -16.87
N SER A 471 0.63 25.08 -16.60
CA SER A 471 2.09 25.31 -16.72
C SER A 471 2.90 24.81 -15.51
N LEU A 472 2.28 24.68 -14.34
CA LEU A 472 2.90 24.23 -13.08
C LEU A 472 2.88 22.70 -12.90
N GLY A 473 2.58 21.95 -13.96
CA GLY A 473 2.68 20.49 -14.00
C GLY A 473 1.37 19.73 -13.82
N GLY A 474 0.23 20.40 -13.61
CA GLY A 474 -1.06 19.72 -13.42
C GLY A 474 -1.50 18.88 -14.63
N LYS A 475 -1.24 19.37 -15.85
CA LYS A 475 -1.44 18.58 -17.09
C LYS A 475 -0.56 17.32 -17.14
N ALA A 476 0.70 17.43 -16.73
CA ALA A 476 1.62 16.28 -16.72
C ALA A 476 1.17 15.23 -15.68
N GLN A 477 0.76 15.67 -14.50
CA GLN A 477 0.27 14.80 -13.43
C GLN A 477 -1.05 14.11 -13.80
N TRP A 478 -2.01 14.82 -14.40
CA TRP A 478 -3.24 14.21 -14.90
C TRP A 478 -2.97 13.22 -16.03
N THR A 479 -2.07 13.56 -16.96
CA THR A 479 -1.66 12.65 -18.04
C THR A 479 -1.01 11.39 -17.47
N GLN A 480 -0.12 11.55 -16.48
CA GLN A 480 0.49 10.43 -15.77
C GLN A 480 -0.57 9.55 -15.11
N MET A 481 -1.55 10.13 -14.41
CA MET A 481 -2.63 9.36 -13.79
C MET A 481 -3.42 8.52 -14.82
N LYS A 482 -3.73 9.07 -16.00
CA LYS A 482 -4.38 8.31 -17.09
C LYS A 482 -3.48 7.18 -17.60
N GLN A 483 -2.20 7.48 -17.82
CA GLN A 483 -1.21 6.48 -18.22
C GLN A 483 -1.05 5.38 -17.17
N ASN A 484 -1.13 5.69 -15.88
CA ASN A 484 -1.03 4.69 -14.81
C ASN A 484 -2.21 3.71 -14.83
N ALA A 485 -3.42 4.22 -15.10
CA ALA A 485 -4.62 3.39 -15.26
C ALA A 485 -4.54 2.51 -16.50
N GLU A 486 -3.98 3.03 -17.60
CA GLU A 486 -3.71 2.26 -18.82
C GLU A 486 -2.65 1.18 -18.57
N LEU A 487 -1.51 1.54 -18.00
CA LEU A 487 -0.44 0.62 -17.63
C LEU A 487 -0.93 -0.51 -16.73
N ALA A 488 -1.94 -0.29 -15.88
CA ALA A 488 -2.47 -1.33 -15.01
C ALA A 488 -3.07 -2.55 -15.75
N ILE A 489 -3.23 -2.50 -17.08
CA ILE A 489 -3.72 -3.60 -17.92
C ILE A 489 -2.59 -4.45 -18.55
N GLU A 490 -1.32 -4.06 -18.38
CA GLU A 490 -0.19 -4.73 -19.02
C GLU A 490 0.07 -6.15 -18.48
N ASP A 491 0.44 -7.04 -19.39
CA ASP A 491 0.82 -8.43 -19.12
C ASP A 491 2.32 -8.53 -18.79
N ASP A 492 2.69 -7.90 -17.68
CA ASP A 492 4.02 -8.01 -17.07
C ASP A 492 4.17 -9.31 -16.26
N ASP A 493 5.37 -9.58 -15.74
CA ASP A 493 5.64 -10.68 -14.79
C ASP A 493 6.05 -10.12 -13.41
N PRO A 494 5.14 -10.06 -12.42
CA PRO A 494 3.74 -10.49 -12.46
C PRO A 494 2.80 -9.49 -13.16
N PRO A 495 1.59 -9.94 -13.60
CA PRO A 495 0.59 -9.08 -14.24
C PRO A 495 0.25 -7.84 -13.43
N ARG A 496 0.04 -6.70 -14.10
CA ARG A 496 -0.35 -5.46 -13.44
C ARG A 496 -1.79 -5.49 -12.95
N GLY A 497 -2.15 -4.51 -12.13
CA GLY A 497 -3.25 -4.68 -11.17
C GLY A 497 -4.63 -4.92 -11.78
N LEU A 498 -5.03 -4.21 -12.84
CA LEU A 498 -6.34 -4.43 -13.47
C LEU A 498 -6.40 -5.74 -14.24
N LEU A 499 -5.29 -6.14 -14.88
CA LEU A 499 -5.19 -7.44 -15.54
C LEU A 499 -5.33 -8.59 -14.53
N ALA A 500 -4.57 -8.51 -13.43
CA ALA A 500 -4.64 -9.48 -12.33
C ALA A 500 -6.04 -9.55 -11.71
N ILE A 501 -6.70 -8.40 -11.49
CA ILE A 501 -8.09 -8.32 -11.01
C ILE A 501 -9.04 -9.06 -11.95
N ALA A 502 -8.96 -8.79 -13.25
CA ALA A 502 -9.83 -9.40 -14.25
C ALA A 502 -9.63 -10.93 -14.33
N ASP A 503 -8.39 -11.41 -14.22
CA ASP A 503 -8.09 -12.85 -14.18
C ASP A 503 -8.61 -13.53 -12.92
N ARG A 504 -8.42 -12.94 -11.74
CA ARG A 504 -8.95 -13.51 -10.49
C ARG A 504 -10.47 -13.53 -10.49
N LEU A 505 -11.15 -12.53 -11.08
CA LEU A 505 -12.62 -12.54 -11.23
C LEU A 505 -13.12 -13.67 -12.14
N LYS A 506 -12.39 -13.96 -13.23
CA LYS A 506 -12.71 -15.09 -14.12
C LYS A 506 -12.57 -16.42 -13.40
N GLU A 507 -11.53 -16.57 -12.60
CA GLU A 507 -11.32 -17.75 -11.76
C GLU A 507 -12.37 -17.87 -10.66
N LEU A 508 -12.76 -16.76 -10.03
CA LEU A 508 -13.83 -16.72 -9.04
C LEU A 508 -15.14 -17.18 -9.67
N ASN A 509 -15.54 -16.62 -10.82
CA ASN A 509 -16.74 -17.03 -11.55
C ASN A 509 -16.72 -18.54 -11.88
N LYS A 510 -15.58 -19.06 -12.32
CA LYS A 510 -15.41 -20.49 -12.59
C LYS A 510 -15.57 -21.34 -11.32
N ALA A 511 -15.00 -20.89 -10.19
CA ALA A 511 -15.04 -21.62 -8.94
C ALA A 511 -16.41 -21.62 -8.26
N LEU A 512 -17.17 -20.53 -8.37
CA LEU A 512 -18.53 -20.42 -7.82
C LEU A 512 -19.56 -21.17 -8.69
N GLY A 513 -19.30 -21.27 -9.99
CA GLY A 513 -20.20 -21.89 -10.96
C GLY A 513 -21.05 -20.88 -11.71
N LYS A 514 -21.63 -21.33 -12.83
CA LYS A 514 -22.37 -20.46 -13.76
C LYS A 514 -23.56 -19.79 -13.06
N GLY A 515 -23.66 -18.46 -13.19
CA GLY A 515 -24.76 -17.66 -12.64
C GLY A 515 -24.69 -17.43 -11.13
N LYS A 516 -23.54 -17.72 -10.50
CA LYS A 516 -23.34 -17.55 -9.05
C LYS A 516 -22.52 -16.31 -8.69
N LEU A 517 -22.08 -15.53 -9.68
CA LEU A 517 -21.37 -14.26 -9.49
C LEU A 517 -22.08 -13.15 -10.25
N GLU A 518 -22.38 -12.05 -9.55
CA GLU A 518 -22.77 -10.76 -10.10
C GLU A 518 -21.65 -9.75 -9.83
N ILE A 519 -21.16 -9.10 -10.88
CA ILE A 519 -20.09 -8.09 -10.78
C ILE A 519 -20.72 -6.71 -10.89
N HIS A 520 -20.49 -5.87 -9.89
CA HIS A 520 -20.97 -4.49 -9.86
C HIS A 520 -19.78 -3.53 -9.83
N LEU A 521 -19.79 -2.50 -10.68
CA LEU A 521 -18.73 -1.49 -10.73
C LEU A 521 -19.22 -0.19 -10.09
N VAL A 522 -18.44 0.38 -9.18
CA VAL A 522 -18.69 1.71 -8.60
C VAL A 522 -17.43 2.55 -8.78
N GLY A 523 -17.51 3.67 -9.50
CA GLY A 523 -16.36 4.48 -9.85
C GLY A 523 -16.57 5.95 -9.55
N HIS A 524 -15.75 6.53 -8.68
CA HIS A 524 -15.78 7.96 -8.42
C HIS A 524 -14.65 8.68 -9.15
N SER A 525 -14.95 9.78 -9.85
CA SER A 525 -13.97 10.64 -10.51
C SER A 525 -13.06 9.85 -11.45
N ALA A 526 -11.75 9.81 -11.23
CA ALA A 526 -10.82 9.02 -12.03
C ALA A 526 -11.07 7.50 -11.96
N GLY A 527 -11.84 7.00 -11.00
CA GLY A 527 -12.33 5.62 -10.96
C GLY A 527 -13.14 5.25 -12.22
N SER A 528 -13.69 6.24 -12.94
CA SER A 528 -14.32 5.99 -14.25
C SER A 528 -13.31 5.61 -15.35
N ILE A 529 -12.05 6.03 -15.22
CA ILE A 529 -10.99 5.64 -16.17
C ILE A 529 -10.57 4.19 -15.88
N VAL A 530 -10.42 3.86 -14.60
CA VAL A 530 -10.13 2.50 -14.12
C VAL A 530 -11.17 1.50 -14.61
N HIS A 531 -12.45 1.79 -14.40
CA HIS A 531 -13.53 0.91 -14.83
C HIS A 531 -13.69 0.83 -16.34
N GLY A 532 -13.38 1.89 -17.08
CA GLY A 532 -13.37 1.83 -18.55
C GLY A 532 -12.36 0.81 -19.08
N HIS A 533 -11.14 0.82 -18.54
CA HIS A 533 -10.13 -0.20 -18.87
C HIS A 533 -10.54 -1.60 -18.39
N LEU A 534 -11.07 -1.72 -17.18
CA LEU A 534 -11.51 -3.00 -16.64
C LEU A 534 -12.66 -3.62 -17.46
N LEU A 535 -13.61 -2.81 -17.96
CA LEU A 535 -14.69 -3.28 -18.82
C LEU A 535 -14.18 -3.99 -20.07
N ASN A 536 -13.13 -3.46 -20.72
CA ASN A 536 -12.50 -4.12 -21.87
C ASN A 536 -11.88 -5.47 -21.48
N LEU A 537 -11.23 -5.54 -20.32
CA LEU A 537 -10.64 -6.77 -19.80
C LEU A 537 -11.70 -7.82 -19.43
N LEU A 538 -12.83 -7.41 -18.86
CA LEU A 538 -13.96 -8.28 -18.52
C LEU A 538 -14.65 -8.80 -19.78
N ALA A 539 -14.83 -7.93 -20.79
CA ALA A 539 -15.37 -8.30 -22.11
C ALA A 539 -14.53 -9.39 -22.78
N ALA A 540 -13.19 -9.21 -22.81
CA ALA A 540 -12.26 -10.21 -23.34
C ALA A 540 -12.34 -11.57 -22.60
N ARG A 541 -12.78 -11.56 -21.34
CA ARG A 541 -12.96 -12.75 -20.49
C ARG A 541 -14.38 -13.30 -20.49
N LYS A 542 -15.30 -12.70 -21.24
CA LYS A 542 -16.74 -13.04 -21.29
C LYS A 542 -17.40 -12.98 -19.91
N LEU A 543 -17.02 -11.98 -19.12
CA LEU A 543 -17.65 -11.68 -17.84
C LEU A 543 -18.58 -10.49 -18.02
N SER A 544 -19.87 -10.69 -17.70
CA SER A 544 -20.86 -9.63 -17.69
C SER A 544 -20.78 -8.81 -16.40
N VAL A 545 -21.14 -7.53 -16.50
CA VAL A 545 -21.28 -6.60 -15.39
C VAL A 545 -22.76 -6.35 -15.16
N SER A 546 -23.23 -6.61 -13.94
CA SER A 546 -24.62 -6.48 -13.55
C SER A 546 -25.04 -5.01 -13.45
N THR A 547 -24.21 -4.16 -12.83
CA THR A 547 -24.46 -2.72 -12.73
C THR A 547 -23.17 -1.92 -12.77
N CYS A 548 -23.20 -0.71 -13.33
CA CYS A 548 -22.11 0.25 -13.25
C CYS A 548 -22.64 1.61 -12.78
N SER A 549 -22.15 2.10 -11.64
CA SER A 549 -22.52 3.40 -11.06
C SER A 549 -21.28 4.31 -11.04
N LEU A 550 -21.34 5.43 -11.75
CA LEU A 550 -20.25 6.40 -11.81
C LEU A 550 -20.63 7.68 -11.08
N TYR A 551 -19.75 8.17 -10.21
CA TYR A 551 -19.92 9.44 -9.49
C TYR A 551 -18.94 10.46 -10.03
N ALA A 552 -19.45 11.62 -10.47
CA ALA A 552 -18.67 12.70 -11.09
C ALA A 552 -17.54 12.19 -12.03
N PRO A 553 -17.83 11.31 -13.01
CA PRO A 553 -16.80 10.62 -13.79
C PRO A 553 -15.87 11.60 -14.50
N ALA A 554 -14.58 11.52 -14.20
CA ALA A 554 -13.59 12.46 -14.72
C ALA A 554 -13.00 12.03 -16.08
N CYS A 555 -13.51 10.95 -16.68
CA CYS A 555 -13.10 10.52 -18.01
C CYS A 555 -13.69 11.44 -19.11
N SER A 556 -12.92 11.64 -20.18
CA SER A 556 -13.41 12.36 -21.36
C SER A 556 -14.50 11.54 -22.07
N LEU A 557 -15.37 12.22 -22.83
CA LEU A 557 -16.32 11.52 -23.69
C LEU A 557 -15.63 10.66 -24.76
N GLU A 558 -14.44 11.05 -25.22
CA GLU A 558 -13.61 10.26 -26.14
C GLU A 558 -13.21 8.92 -25.52
N PHE A 559 -12.79 8.94 -24.26
CA PHE A 559 -12.50 7.71 -23.51
C PHE A 559 -13.77 6.89 -23.25
N ALA A 560 -14.89 7.56 -22.94
CA ALA A 560 -16.15 6.87 -22.71
C ALA A 560 -16.64 6.14 -23.98
N GLU A 561 -16.51 6.77 -25.15
CA GLU A 561 -16.81 6.17 -26.45
C GLU A 561 -15.94 4.95 -26.78
N SER A 562 -14.69 4.92 -26.35
CA SER A 562 -13.78 3.79 -26.63
C SER A 562 -13.89 2.64 -25.62
N THR A 563 -14.60 2.83 -24.50
CA THR A 563 -14.66 1.85 -23.40
C THR A 563 -16.09 1.47 -23.02
N TYR A 564 -16.84 2.39 -22.42
CA TYR A 564 -18.21 2.15 -21.93
C TYR A 564 -19.20 1.86 -23.05
N ARG A 565 -19.11 2.57 -24.18
CA ARG A 565 -20.01 2.35 -25.32
C ARG A 565 -19.87 0.93 -25.89
N PRO A 566 -18.68 0.43 -26.24
CA PRO A 566 -18.50 -0.97 -26.65
C PRO A 566 -18.98 -1.96 -25.60
N ALA A 567 -18.78 -1.71 -24.30
CA ALA A 567 -19.28 -2.60 -23.26
C ALA A 567 -20.82 -2.70 -23.26
N ILE A 568 -21.51 -1.59 -23.53
CA ILE A 568 -22.98 -1.55 -23.60
C ILE A 568 -23.48 -2.15 -24.92
N GLU A 569 -22.88 -1.79 -26.06
CA GLU A 569 -23.28 -2.29 -27.38
C GLU A 569 -23.03 -3.81 -27.53
N ASN A 570 -22.03 -4.36 -26.83
CA ASN A 570 -21.73 -5.79 -26.81
C ASN A 570 -22.38 -6.54 -25.63
N GLU A 571 -23.36 -5.94 -24.95
CA GLU A 571 -24.14 -6.56 -23.86
C GLU A 571 -23.28 -7.07 -22.68
N ILE A 572 -22.09 -6.50 -22.50
CA ILE A 572 -21.27 -6.74 -21.29
C ILE A 572 -21.91 -6.01 -20.10
N LEU A 573 -22.46 -4.82 -20.33
CA LEU A 573 -23.21 -4.02 -19.37
C LEU A 573 -24.55 -3.64 -19.99
N ALA A 574 -25.66 -3.98 -19.34
CA ALA A 574 -26.97 -3.55 -19.80
C ALA A 574 -27.12 -2.02 -19.70
N ARG A 575 -27.75 -1.40 -20.70
CA ARG A 575 -27.89 0.06 -20.80
C ARG A 575 -28.63 0.63 -19.59
N GLU A 576 -29.72 -0.03 -19.20
CA GLU A 576 -30.57 0.30 -18.06
C GLU A 576 -29.80 0.23 -16.72
N ASN A 577 -28.67 -0.49 -16.68
CA ASN A 577 -27.86 -0.65 -15.48
C ASN A 577 -26.58 0.22 -15.48
N PHE A 578 -26.46 1.15 -16.44
CA PHE A 578 -25.40 2.16 -16.48
C PHE A 578 -25.92 3.48 -15.90
N HIS A 579 -25.46 3.84 -14.70
CA HIS A 579 -25.91 5.01 -13.96
C HIS A 579 -24.79 6.02 -13.73
N ILE A 580 -25.13 7.29 -13.86
CA ILE A 580 -24.21 8.41 -13.74
C ILE A 580 -24.78 9.40 -12.71
N HIS A 581 -24.01 9.72 -11.67
CA HIS A 581 -24.33 10.73 -10.67
C HIS A 581 -23.45 11.97 -10.88
N LEU A 582 -24.08 13.11 -11.11
CA LEU A 582 -23.45 14.38 -11.46
C LEU A 582 -23.88 15.48 -10.50
N LEU A 583 -23.08 16.54 -10.41
CA LEU A 583 -23.59 17.82 -9.91
C LEU A 583 -24.24 18.58 -11.08
N SER A 584 -25.22 19.43 -10.77
CA SER A 584 -25.70 20.42 -11.74
C SER A 584 -24.58 21.42 -12.07
N ASP A 585 -24.65 22.05 -13.24
CA ASP A 585 -23.67 23.06 -13.68
C ASP A 585 -23.63 24.26 -12.71
N ALA A 586 -24.77 24.60 -12.08
CA ALA A 586 -24.81 25.63 -11.06
C ALA A 586 -24.10 25.23 -9.76
N ARG A 587 -24.02 23.93 -9.42
CA ARG A 587 -23.23 23.41 -8.29
C ARG A 587 -21.75 23.28 -8.67
N GLU A 588 -21.44 22.80 -9.86
CA GLU A 588 -20.07 22.73 -10.38
C GLU A 588 -19.40 24.13 -10.42
N ARG A 589 -20.15 25.17 -10.82
CA ARG A 589 -19.65 26.57 -10.84
C ARG A 589 -19.63 27.25 -9.47
N ASP A 590 -20.28 26.68 -8.46
CA ASP A 590 -20.27 27.17 -7.07
C ASP A 590 -19.34 26.33 -6.16
N ASP A 591 -18.73 25.28 -6.70
CA ASP A 591 -17.69 24.48 -6.03
C ASP A 591 -16.31 25.17 -6.13
N ASN A 592 -15.30 24.60 -5.50
CA ASN A 592 -13.93 25.13 -5.54
C ASN A 592 -12.88 24.04 -5.34
N VAL A 593 -11.65 24.30 -5.81
CA VAL A 593 -10.46 23.51 -5.50
C VAL A 593 -9.56 24.32 -4.58
N ALA A 594 -9.42 23.87 -3.33
CA ALA A 594 -8.61 24.50 -2.26
C ALA A 594 -8.91 26.00 -2.01
N GLY A 595 -10.11 26.49 -2.36
CA GLY A 595 -10.46 27.91 -2.30
C GLY A 595 -9.77 28.80 -3.35
N ILE A 596 -8.92 28.23 -4.21
CA ILE A 596 -8.10 28.96 -5.18
C ILE A 596 -8.78 28.99 -6.55
N TYR A 597 -9.15 27.82 -7.07
CA TYR A 597 -9.97 27.71 -8.27
C TYR A 597 -11.44 27.70 -7.86
N ARG A 598 -12.26 28.61 -8.41
CA ARG A 598 -13.63 28.87 -7.92
C ARG A 598 -14.72 28.11 -8.67
N LYS A 599 -14.34 26.97 -9.24
CA LYS A 599 -15.24 25.97 -9.82
C LYS A 599 -14.76 24.59 -9.36
N SER A 600 -15.54 23.57 -9.69
CA SER A 600 -15.23 22.18 -9.37
C SER A 600 -13.91 21.69 -9.96
N LEU A 601 -13.46 20.55 -9.44
CA LEU A 601 -12.34 19.83 -10.01
C LEU A 601 -12.58 19.40 -11.46
N LEU A 602 -13.80 19.01 -11.84
CA LEU A 602 -14.09 18.63 -13.24
C LEU A 602 -13.91 19.81 -14.20
N TYR A 603 -14.31 21.02 -13.80
CA TYR A 603 -14.00 22.23 -14.55
C TYR A 603 -12.50 22.43 -14.69
N LEU A 604 -11.73 22.28 -13.61
CA LEU A 604 -10.27 22.41 -13.66
C LEU A 604 -9.64 21.37 -14.59
N VAL A 605 -10.10 20.12 -14.54
CA VAL A 605 -9.62 19.04 -15.42
C VAL A 605 -9.95 19.36 -16.88
N ALA A 606 -11.20 19.69 -17.18
CA ALA A 606 -11.68 19.99 -18.53
C ALA A 606 -10.98 21.21 -19.16
N ARG A 607 -10.63 22.21 -18.36
CA ARG A 607 -10.04 23.47 -18.82
C ARG A 607 -8.51 23.44 -18.80
N ALA A 608 -7.88 22.89 -17.76
CA ALA A 608 -6.44 23.03 -17.56
C ALA A 608 -5.64 21.73 -17.75
N PHE A 609 -6.19 20.57 -17.36
CA PHE A 609 -5.41 19.33 -17.28
C PHE A 609 -5.57 18.40 -18.48
N GLU A 610 -6.71 18.44 -19.16
CA GLU A 610 -6.89 17.66 -20.38
C GLU A 610 -5.97 18.11 -21.52
N THR A 611 -5.73 17.20 -22.46
CA THR A 611 -4.83 17.48 -23.60
C THR A 611 -5.32 18.69 -24.39
N ARG A 612 -6.64 18.77 -24.60
CA ARG A 612 -7.32 19.87 -25.27
C ARG A 612 -8.04 20.73 -24.23
N HIS A 613 -7.84 22.04 -24.27
CA HIS A 613 -8.60 22.99 -23.44
C HIS A 613 -10.09 22.89 -23.78
N LYS A 614 -10.97 22.86 -22.76
CA LYS A 614 -12.43 22.67 -22.89
C LYS A 614 -12.81 21.28 -23.39
N THR A 615 -12.16 20.23 -22.90
CA THR A 615 -12.54 18.84 -23.20
C THR A 615 -13.80 18.47 -22.41
N PRO A 616 -14.85 17.95 -23.05
CA PRO A 616 -16.03 17.48 -22.34
C PRO A 616 -15.73 16.19 -21.57
N LEU A 617 -16.04 16.22 -20.28
CA LEU A 617 -15.95 15.06 -19.38
C LEU A 617 -17.34 14.50 -19.14
N LEU A 618 -17.45 13.17 -19.04
CA LEU A 618 -18.70 12.47 -18.80
C LEU A 618 -19.41 12.95 -17.52
N GLY A 619 -18.62 13.42 -16.55
CA GLY A 619 -19.08 13.90 -15.24
C GLY A 619 -19.70 15.30 -15.25
N MET A 620 -19.72 15.99 -16.37
CA MET A 620 -20.29 17.34 -16.44
C MET A 620 -21.70 17.28 -17.04
N ALA A 621 -22.71 17.75 -16.31
CA ALA A 621 -24.10 17.79 -16.82
C ALA A 621 -24.20 18.55 -18.15
N ALA A 622 -23.43 19.63 -18.30
CA ALA A 622 -23.30 20.41 -19.53
C ALA A 622 -22.79 19.59 -20.74
N SER A 623 -22.06 18.49 -20.51
CA SER A 623 -21.58 17.62 -21.60
C SER A 623 -22.67 16.72 -22.19
N LEU A 624 -23.76 16.51 -21.43
CA LEU A 624 -24.89 15.66 -21.79
C LEU A 624 -26.13 16.46 -22.22
N ASP A 625 -26.06 17.79 -22.16
CA ASP A 625 -27.16 18.70 -22.44
C ASP A 625 -27.06 19.29 -23.84
N ALA A 626 -28.05 18.99 -24.70
CA ALA A 626 -28.06 19.43 -26.08
C ALA A 626 -27.93 20.94 -26.25
N ALA A 627 -28.39 21.76 -25.29
CA ALA A 627 -28.27 23.21 -25.34
C ALA A 627 -26.80 23.67 -25.45
N TYR A 628 -25.85 22.89 -24.93
CA TYR A 628 -24.42 23.22 -24.90
C TYR A 628 -23.65 22.78 -26.17
N PHE A 629 -24.28 22.00 -27.06
CA PHE A 629 -23.65 21.51 -28.29
C PHE A 629 -24.54 21.58 -29.55
N ILE A 630 -25.77 22.07 -29.40
CA ILE A 630 -26.75 22.35 -30.44
C ILE A 630 -27.43 23.68 -30.11
N GLY A 631 -27.29 24.69 -30.98
CA GLY A 631 -27.98 25.98 -30.84
C GLY A 631 -27.09 27.19 -30.47
N LYS A 632 -27.62 28.12 -29.66
CA LYS A 632 -26.92 29.40 -29.38
C LYS A 632 -25.72 29.24 -28.45
N LYS A 633 -25.79 28.47 -27.37
CA LYS A 633 -24.66 28.30 -26.42
C LYS A 633 -23.45 27.58 -27.07
N THR A 634 -23.66 26.86 -28.18
CA THR A 634 -22.56 26.34 -29.01
C THR A 634 -21.70 27.41 -29.65
N GLN A 635 -22.31 28.54 -30.00
CA GLN A 635 -21.59 29.65 -30.63
C GLN A 635 -20.67 30.36 -29.63
N ASP A 636 -20.88 30.16 -28.32
CA ASP A 636 -20.10 30.76 -27.24
C ASP A 636 -18.76 30.02 -26.97
N GLY A 637 -18.42 29.02 -27.79
CA GLY A 637 -17.15 28.29 -27.69
C GLY A 637 -16.98 27.55 -26.36
N HIS A 638 -18.08 27.03 -25.80
CA HIS A 638 -18.09 26.36 -24.49
C HIS A 638 -17.20 25.11 -24.47
N TRP A 639 -17.18 24.35 -25.56
CA TRP A 639 -16.36 23.15 -25.78
C TRP A 639 -15.30 23.38 -26.84
N ASN A 640 -14.27 22.53 -26.85
CA ASN A 640 -13.28 22.52 -27.91
C ASN A 640 -13.91 22.04 -29.23
N GLU A 641 -13.69 22.75 -30.33
CA GLU A 641 -14.27 22.43 -31.64
C GLU A 641 -13.93 20.99 -32.08
N ALA A 642 -12.71 20.52 -31.81
CA ALA A 642 -12.28 19.17 -32.16
C ALA A 642 -13.03 18.06 -31.40
N THR A 643 -13.71 18.39 -30.29
CA THR A 643 -14.46 17.41 -29.47
C THR A 643 -15.95 17.38 -29.75
N ILE A 644 -16.47 18.31 -30.57
CA ILE A 644 -17.92 18.43 -30.85
C ILE A 644 -18.46 17.17 -31.54
N ALA A 645 -17.67 16.53 -32.41
CA ALA A 645 -18.09 15.30 -33.09
C ALA A 645 -18.31 14.14 -32.10
N THR A 646 -17.33 13.87 -31.24
CA THR A 646 -17.40 12.89 -30.15
C THR A 646 -18.55 13.19 -29.20
N LEU A 647 -18.73 14.45 -28.81
CA LEU A 647 -19.78 14.86 -27.90
C LEU A 647 -21.18 14.64 -28.49
N LYS A 648 -21.40 14.96 -29.78
CA LYS A 648 -22.65 14.61 -30.49
C LYS A 648 -22.86 13.11 -30.61
N SER A 649 -21.80 12.36 -30.92
CA SER A 649 -21.85 10.91 -31.08
C SER A 649 -22.21 10.21 -29.76
N TRP A 650 -21.57 10.58 -28.65
CA TRP A 650 -21.89 10.08 -27.31
C TRP A 650 -23.33 10.39 -26.92
N ASN A 651 -23.78 11.64 -27.10
CA ASN A 651 -25.15 12.01 -26.75
C ASN A 651 -26.21 11.29 -27.57
N LYS A 652 -25.97 11.08 -28.87
CA LYS A 652 -26.83 10.24 -29.71
C LYS A 652 -26.85 8.79 -29.23
N PHE A 653 -25.70 8.26 -28.80
CA PHE A 653 -25.61 6.93 -28.22
C PHE A 653 -26.35 6.84 -26.88
N TYR A 654 -26.18 7.83 -25.99
CA TYR A 654 -26.70 7.81 -24.62
C TYR A 654 -28.22 8.07 -24.59
N TRP A 655 -28.68 9.11 -25.28
CA TRP A 655 -30.09 9.55 -25.29
C TRP A 655 -30.93 8.97 -26.43
N GLY A 656 -30.31 8.50 -27.52
CA GLY A 656 -31.02 8.11 -28.73
C GLY A 656 -31.28 9.29 -29.67
N THR A 657 -32.48 9.36 -30.25
CA THR A 657 -32.86 10.42 -31.21
C THR A 657 -33.31 11.70 -30.55
N ASP A 658 -33.93 11.60 -29.37
CA ASP A 658 -34.53 12.73 -28.66
C ASP A 658 -33.55 13.24 -27.60
N LEU A 659 -32.73 14.23 -27.98
CA LEU A 659 -31.71 14.80 -27.11
C LEU A 659 -32.34 15.80 -26.14
N PRO A 660 -32.29 15.58 -24.81
CA PRO A 660 -32.78 16.53 -23.83
C PRO A 660 -31.90 17.80 -23.83
N SER A 661 -32.53 18.94 -23.52
CA SER A 661 -31.87 20.24 -23.47
C SER A 661 -32.28 21.06 -22.24
N ASP A 662 -31.42 21.97 -21.82
CA ASP A 662 -31.62 22.96 -20.75
C ASP A 662 -31.86 22.37 -19.35
N PHE A 663 -31.29 21.18 -19.09
CA PHE A 663 -31.33 20.54 -17.79
C PHE A 663 -30.04 20.70 -16.98
N ALA A 664 -28.92 21.03 -17.61
CA ALA A 664 -27.62 21.02 -16.94
C ALA A 664 -27.57 21.97 -15.73
N GLU A 665 -28.28 23.10 -15.79
CA GLU A 665 -28.21 24.15 -14.77
C GLU A 665 -28.71 23.69 -13.39
N ASN A 666 -29.77 22.90 -13.35
CA ASN A 666 -30.48 22.57 -12.10
C ASN A 666 -31.07 21.15 -12.06
N GLY A 667 -30.95 20.38 -13.14
CA GLY A 667 -31.54 19.04 -13.29
C GLY A 667 -33.02 19.01 -13.70
N GLU A 668 -33.64 20.17 -13.97
CA GLU A 668 -35.03 20.27 -14.44
C GLU A 668 -35.12 19.99 -15.95
N GLY A 669 -36.24 19.46 -16.44
CA GLY A 669 -36.45 19.21 -17.88
C GLY A 669 -36.13 17.79 -18.36
N LEU A 670 -35.54 16.93 -17.52
CA LEU A 670 -35.43 15.49 -17.80
C LEU A 670 -36.75 14.76 -17.51
N THR A 671 -37.11 13.80 -18.37
CA THR A 671 -38.26 12.89 -18.15
C THR A 671 -37.99 11.93 -16.98
N ALA A 672 -39.04 11.29 -16.47
CA ALA A 672 -38.89 10.27 -15.41
C ALA A 672 -37.98 9.12 -15.85
N GLU A 673 -38.07 8.70 -17.12
CA GLU A 673 -37.20 7.68 -17.72
C GLU A 673 -35.75 8.14 -17.81
N GLN A 674 -35.49 9.38 -18.24
CA GLN A 674 -34.11 9.91 -18.31
C GLN A 674 -33.46 10.02 -16.92
N LYS A 675 -34.26 10.26 -15.88
CA LYS A 675 -33.82 10.33 -14.49
C LYS A 675 -33.51 8.98 -13.86
N THR A 676 -33.83 7.85 -14.48
CA THR A 676 -33.50 6.52 -13.90
C THR A 676 -31.99 6.27 -13.94
N ASN A 677 -31.32 6.79 -14.97
CA ASN A 677 -29.91 6.50 -15.27
C ASN A 677 -29.01 7.73 -15.14
N LEU A 678 -29.57 8.94 -15.19
CA LEU A 678 -28.85 10.18 -14.93
C LEU A 678 -29.36 10.86 -13.64
N HIS A 679 -28.52 10.88 -12.63
CA HIS A 679 -28.81 11.44 -11.30
C HIS A 679 -28.09 12.79 -11.16
N ILE A 680 -28.83 13.90 -11.09
CA ILE A 680 -28.25 15.25 -10.97
C ILE A 680 -28.53 15.79 -9.58
N ILE A 681 -27.46 16.04 -8.82
CA ILE A 681 -27.50 16.65 -7.50
C ILE A 681 -27.44 18.17 -7.68
N ASN A 682 -28.51 18.85 -7.27
CA ASN A 682 -28.59 20.31 -7.28
C ASN A 682 -28.67 20.92 -5.87
N ASP A 683 -28.73 20.08 -4.84
CA ASP A 683 -28.71 20.51 -3.44
C ASP A 683 -27.39 21.21 -3.10
N THR A 684 -27.44 22.13 -2.13
CA THR A 684 -26.24 22.86 -1.68
C THR A 684 -25.39 22.05 -0.70
N HIS A 685 -25.99 21.07 -0.03
CA HIS A 685 -25.37 20.27 1.01
C HIS A 685 -25.82 18.82 0.89
N ILE A 686 -24.95 17.91 1.30
CA ILE A 686 -25.23 16.49 1.43
C ILE A 686 -25.10 16.07 2.89
N ASN A 687 -25.75 14.97 3.26
CA ASN A 687 -25.66 14.42 4.60
C ASN A 687 -24.64 13.29 4.61
N ASN A 688 -23.63 13.37 5.47
CA ASN A 688 -22.65 12.29 5.69
C ASN A 688 -22.96 11.41 6.91
N GLY A 689 -24.07 11.66 7.58
CA GLY A 689 -24.53 10.97 8.79
C GLY A 689 -24.15 11.65 10.10
N LYS A 690 -23.18 12.57 10.07
CA LYS A 690 -22.78 13.37 11.22
C LYS A 690 -23.22 14.82 11.08
N GLU A 691 -23.04 15.39 9.90
CA GLU A 691 -23.40 16.77 9.62
C GLU A 691 -23.77 16.96 8.14
N LEU A 692 -24.37 18.10 7.85
CA LEU A 692 -24.57 18.55 6.48
C LEU A 692 -23.28 19.23 6.00
N ILE A 693 -22.60 18.62 5.04
CA ILE A 693 -21.42 19.21 4.40
C ILE A 693 -21.79 19.80 3.05
N ARG A 694 -21.10 20.87 2.65
CA ARG A 694 -21.32 21.50 1.35
C ARG A 694 -21.07 20.49 0.24
N VAL A 695 -21.95 20.46 -0.76
CA VAL A 695 -21.75 19.61 -1.93
C VAL A 695 -20.48 20.07 -2.67
N ALA A 696 -19.67 19.11 -3.06
CA ALA A 696 -18.45 19.32 -3.81
C ALA A 696 -18.13 18.08 -4.65
N HIS A 697 -17.23 18.21 -5.62
CA HIS A 697 -16.75 17.08 -6.42
C HIS A 697 -16.39 15.85 -5.58
N GLY A 698 -15.69 16.06 -4.46
CA GLY A 698 -15.26 14.96 -3.58
C GLY A 698 -16.33 14.35 -2.67
N SER A 699 -17.53 14.94 -2.60
CA SER A 699 -18.54 14.64 -1.57
C SER A 699 -19.40 13.40 -1.84
N PHE A 700 -19.42 12.87 -3.07
CA PHE A 700 -20.27 11.72 -3.44
C PHE A 700 -20.03 10.47 -2.58
N ASP A 701 -18.76 10.19 -2.25
CA ASP A 701 -18.40 9.03 -1.42
C ASP A 701 -18.78 9.21 0.06
N ASN A 702 -19.19 10.42 0.45
CA ASN A 702 -19.66 10.76 1.78
C ASN A 702 -21.17 11.01 1.83
N ASP A 703 -21.89 10.94 0.70
CA ASP A 703 -23.32 11.18 0.65
C ASP A 703 -24.12 9.91 0.94
N LEU A 704 -24.83 9.90 2.08
CA LEU A 704 -25.68 8.79 2.49
C LEU A 704 -26.72 8.44 1.41
N ALA A 705 -27.28 9.43 0.71
CA ALA A 705 -28.29 9.21 -0.31
C ALA A 705 -27.70 8.49 -1.53
N VAL A 706 -26.55 8.96 -2.02
CA VAL A 706 -25.85 8.36 -3.17
C VAL A 706 -25.43 6.93 -2.86
N ILE A 707 -24.80 6.68 -1.71
CA ILE A 707 -24.36 5.33 -1.34
C ILE A 707 -25.56 4.39 -1.12
N SER A 708 -26.61 4.84 -0.42
CA SER A 708 -27.80 4.01 -0.19
C SER A 708 -28.51 3.65 -1.49
N GLN A 709 -28.63 4.58 -2.43
CA GLN A 709 -29.21 4.31 -3.76
C GLN A 709 -28.37 3.30 -4.55
N THR A 710 -27.05 3.39 -4.48
CA THR A 710 -26.17 2.41 -5.14
C THR A 710 -26.29 1.02 -4.53
N LEU A 711 -26.38 0.89 -3.20
CA LEU A 711 -26.65 -0.41 -2.56
C LEU A 711 -28.02 -0.97 -2.98
N ALA A 712 -29.06 -0.13 -2.96
CA ALA A 712 -30.41 -0.54 -3.38
C ALA A 712 -30.42 -1.05 -4.82
N ARG A 713 -29.72 -0.35 -5.72
CA ARG A 713 -29.56 -0.73 -7.13
C ARG A 713 -28.84 -2.06 -7.31
N ILE A 714 -27.73 -2.27 -6.59
CA ILE A 714 -26.99 -3.56 -6.61
C ILE A 714 -27.89 -4.72 -6.18
N LEU A 715 -28.81 -4.46 -5.23
CA LEU A 715 -29.73 -5.45 -4.70
C LEU A 715 -31.03 -5.60 -5.52
N GLY A 716 -31.25 -4.75 -6.53
CA GLY A 716 -32.50 -4.72 -7.30
C GLY A 716 -33.71 -4.27 -6.47
N LEU A 717 -33.50 -3.42 -5.47
CA LEU A 717 -34.56 -2.87 -4.62
C LEU A 717 -35.21 -1.63 -5.27
N GLU A 718 -36.50 -1.44 -5.03
CA GLU A 718 -37.25 -0.28 -5.55
C GLU A 718 -36.81 1.05 -4.92
N SER A 719 -36.30 1.03 -3.68
CA SER A 719 -35.85 2.22 -2.98
C SER A 719 -34.75 1.91 -1.95
N ALA A 720 -34.00 2.94 -1.57
CA ALA A 720 -33.01 2.89 -0.49
C ALA A 720 -33.62 2.56 0.88
N ASP A 721 -34.89 2.89 1.11
CA ASP A 721 -35.59 2.59 2.36
C ASP A 721 -35.84 1.09 2.57
N ALA A 722 -35.73 0.29 1.50
CA ALA A 722 -35.84 -1.17 1.56
C ALA A 722 -34.53 -1.88 1.94
N LEU A 723 -33.44 -1.16 2.17
CA LEU A 723 -32.18 -1.74 2.64
C LEU A 723 -32.39 -2.41 4.00
N GLN A 724 -31.85 -3.62 4.17
CA GLN A 724 -31.89 -4.32 5.44
C GLN A 724 -31.15 -3.53 6.52
N VAL A 725 -30.04 -2.90 6.14
CA VAL A 725 -29.25 -2.03 7.00
C VAL A 725 -29.08 -0.68 6.30
N PRO A 726 -29.67 0.41 6.82
CA PRO A 726 -29.51 1.73 6.23
C PRO A 726 -28.07 2.23 6.35
N VAL A 727 -27.65 3.08 5.43
CA VAL A 727 -26.36 3.79 5.52
C VAL A 727 -26.57 5.01 6.42
N GLU A 728 -25.94 5.00 7.59
CA GLU A 728 -26.22 6.02 8.63
C GLU A 728 -25.04 6.96 8.87
N ASN A 729 -23.81 6.55 8.53
CA ASN A 729 -22.60 7.30 8.87
C ASN A 729 -21.42 6.93 7.96
N LEU A 730 -20.92 7.91 7.21
CA LEU A 730 -19.76 7.82 6.33
C LEU A 730 -18.62 8.78 6.74
N ASP A 731 -18.66 9.32 7.96
CA ASP A 731 -17.63 10.22 8.52
C ASP A 731 -16.45 9.41 9.10
N TYR A 732 -15.23 9.69 8.63
CA TYR A 732 -14.01 8.93 8.95
C TYR A 732 -12.82 9.78 9.40
#